data_AF-A0A6A4Y222-F1
#
_entry.id   AF-A0A6A4Y222-F1
#
_cell.length_a   1.000
_cell.length_b   1.000
_cell.length_c   1.000
_cell.angle_alpha   90.00
_cell.angle_beta   90.00
_cell.angle_gamma   90.00
#
_symmetry.space_group_name_H-M   'P 1'
#
loop_
_entity.id
_entity.type
_entity.pdbx_description
1 polymer ?
#
loop_
_entity_poly.entity_id
_entity_poly.type
_entity_poly.pdbx_seq_one_letter_code
_entity_poly.pdbx_strand_id
1 'polypeptide(L)'
;MLILYGSQTGTTEAFAKIVHSFATARGLAPRLVIADDFDTAQVAHEDVVVFLTSTFYNGEFPTNFTRTWDWLRTTSTSLDATKFAVFGLGNTHTKDNFNRAAKQLDARLEELGATRLIPLGLGDEHAVCSHETAFRPWVQELWVKLLGGHGKMTLPVQYDLSWPNVDVSNSSRKTSGFDGFRVVSNTLLTPTGYERPTYLLTLELPPNTTYELGDHIQVCYTNSDALVTRLAKRLHLDLDITVQLTPLGNTSFLPSEPIRLRDLLRDYVDLSSPPSRSFLEGLSALCTDKEESVALEHLAEDMTIGNAYSKYVSGNMEWRMPFTLVDVLELHPSINIELKHILGNAPLLRPRYYSVCSSPLYLPRHVQIVYMVDMWHHRTDPKKTFVGAAAGYMSHLTPDAVMTAALSRGYFRLPESLETPILGVALGTGISFFRALLQHRAYYQEQNSTVSKLRLYFGVRHASKDFLFQKELDTYVQRGLLELVPACSHDSSNFVTPVTKLRDDPGSVSQYLDNGGVYFYCGIGGTIPSFHEAAIQVALQTVHKSTLTLEMDTVDEMKSTGRWQVEAFSSSPDHENALQDQQKRQTKKEDTPISDVVGDCAMFCFQCGQTNQGIGCTKIGVCGKTPTVAALQDLLVDHLKQLSWYAHQIHTVDPEANTRGIDRFTLVALFSTLTNVNFDAARFVQFIEETKAHTDTLASQYAALCQAKGKTTASVPWKRAEANVVDIEELVATGRKVGVLSRLRAGRNDALVGLQEMLVYGLKGLAAYTDHSLQFGQERTEIYRFIHEALSFLYSPDAANVDKVVEMLMRCGQVNLTALALLHESNNTYGAQSPAVVSSLPRPGKCILVSGHDLKMLHDVLEACAAYKTEHGVHINVYTHGELLPAHGYPELRASPHLVAHFGAAWQRQSLEFAHFPGSILMTTNCLTQPKMEYKDRLFTSGAVGWEGIPHLSNGYGPLLDMAVASVGFSESDLTYNYPVNPFVKTVEKYHVGWGSETVIGAAATVLKAVSDGDISRFYVIGGCDGYEGERSYYTDLAAALPSTSVVLTVGCGKFRINHLDMGTIGETGIPRLLDLGQCNDSYSAIQIALALAQALQCGVNDLPLSIVLSWFEQKAVVVLLTLLSLGIRNIRVGP
;
A
#
# COMPACT_ATOMS: atom_id res chain seq x y z
N MET A 1 -2.22 -4.82 -36.79
CA MET A 1 -2.02 -4.90 -35.32
C MET A 1 -2.56 -6.23 -34.85
N LEU A 2 -1.77 -7.01 -34.12
CA LEU A 2 -2.15 -8.28 -33.53
C LEU A 2 -2.28 -8.11 -32.01
N ILE A 3 -3.28 -8.74 -31.39
CA ILE A 3 -3.50 -8.76 -29.94
C ILE A 3 -3.56 -10.23 -29.52
N LEU A 4 -2.60 -10.65 -28.69
CA LEU A 4 -2.50 -11.99 -28.15
C LEU A 4 -2.80 -11.98 -26.65
N TYR A 5 -3.63 -12.90 -26.17
CA TYR A 5 -3.95 -12.96 -24.75
C TYR A 5 -3.88 -14.34 -24.13
N GLY A 6 -3.56 -14.37 -22.83
CA GLY A 6 -3.57 -15.55 -21.97
C GLY A 6 -4.45 -15.31 -20.76
N SER A 7 -5.46 -16.15 -20.54
CA SER A 7 -6.41 -15.98 -19.44
C SER A 7 -6.84 -17.32 -18.85
N GLN A 8 -6.74 -17.43 -17.52
CA GLN A 8 -7.23 -18.61 -16.80
C GLN A 8 -8.70 -18.47 -16.38
N THR A 9 -9.10 -17.26 -15.95
CA THR A 9 -10.42 -16.97 -15.34
C THR A 9 -11.26 -15.98 -16.17
N GLY A 10 -10.80 -15.61 -17.37
CA GLY A 10 -11.46 -14.70 -18.30
C GLY A 10 -11.21 -13.20 -18.04
N THR A 11 -10.51 -12.82 -16.97
CA THR A 11 -10.23 -11.40 -16.67
C THR A 11 -9.32 -10.77 -17.72
N THR A 12 -8.17 -11.37 -18.00
CA THR A 12 -7.24 -10.89 -19.05
C THR A 12 -7.91 -10.79 -20.41
N GLU A 13 -8.77 -11.76 -20.73
CA GLU A 13 -9.54 -11.75 -21.96
C GLU A 13 -10.45 -10.52 -22.07
N ALA A 14 -11.13 -10.15 -20.97
CA ALA A 14 -11.96 -8.94 -20.94
C ALA A 14 -11.14 -7.68 -21.25
N PHE A 15 -9.95 -7.53 -20.63
CA PHE A 15 -9.04 -6.42 -20.94
C PHE A 15 -8.53 -6.47 -22.40
N ALA A 16 -8.25 -7.65 -22.94
CA ALA A 16 -7.80 -7.79 -24.33
C ALA A 16 -8.88 -7.39 -25.33
N LYS A 17 -10.15 -7.72 -25.04
CA LYS A 17 -11.32 -7.28 -25.82
C LYS A 17 -11.50 -5.77 -25.78
N ILE A 18 -11.28 -5.14 -24.62
CA ILE A 18 -11.28 -3.69 -24.47
C ILE A 18 -10.23 -3.06 -25.42
N VAL A 19 -8.99 -3.56 -25.40
CA VAL A 19 -7.93 -3.08 -26.32
C VAL A 19 -8.33 -3.27 -27.79
N HIS A 20 -8.83 -4.45 -28.15
CA HIS A 20 -9.26 -4.78 -29.51
C HIS A 20 -10.31 -3.80 -30.03
N SER A 21 -11.37 -3.57 -29.28
CA SER A 21 -12.46 -2.72 -29.72
C SER A 21 -12.07 -1.27 -29.86
N PHE A 22 -11.16 -0.76 -29.02
CA PHE A 22 -10.63 0.58 -29.19
C PHE A 22 -9.77 0.74 -30.42
N ALA A 23 -8.96 -0.27 -30.73
CA ALA A 23 -8.20 -0.28 -31.98
C ALA A 23 -9.17 -0.25 -33.18
N THR A 24 -10.22 -1.08 -33.19
CA THR A 24 -11.24 -1.09 -34.27
C THR A 24 -11.95 0.27 -34.40
N ALA A 25 -12.42 0.84 -33.29
CA ALA A 25 -13.13 2.12 -33.30
C ALA A 25 -12.26 3.29 -33.78
N ARG A 26 -10.94 3.16 -33.64
CA ARG A 26 -9.93 4.14 -34.10
C ARG A 26 -9.48 3.89 -35.54
N GLY A 27 -10.18 3.03 -36.29
CA GLY A 27 -9.90 2.74 -37.70
C GLY A 27 -8.72 1.80 -37.94
N LEU A 28 -8.19 1.16 -36.89
CA LEU A 28 -7.21 0.08 -37.05
C LEU A 28 -7.93 -1.21 -37.44
N ALA A 29 -7.21 -2.12 -38.09
CA ALA A 29 -7.67 -3.50 -38.33
C ALA A 29 -6.96 -4.46 -37.35
N PRO A 30 -7.35 -4.49 -36.06
CA PRO A 30 -6.75 -5.40 -35.08
C PRO A 30 -7.23 -6.83 -35.31
N ARG A 31 -6.39 -7.81 -34.93
CA ARG A 31 -6.78 -9.21 -34.78
C ARG A 31 -6.62 -9.61 -33.33
N LEU A 32 -7.68 -10.11 -32.69
CA LEU A 32 -7.63 -10.64 -31.32
C LEU A 32 -7.61 -12.16 -31.35
N VAL A 33 -6.57 -12.76 -30.80
CA VAL A 33 -6.33 -14.22 -30.86
C VAL A 33 -5.90 -14.72 -29.48
N ILE A 34 -6.38 -15.91 -29.08
CA ILE A 34 -5.79 -16.63 -27.95
C ILE A 34 -4.32 -16.88 -28.29
N ALA A 35 -3.42 -16.61 -27.37
CA ALA A 35 -1.99 -16.63 -27.66
C ALA A 35 -1.56 -17.97 -28.27
N ASP A 36 -2.02 -19.09 -27.73
CA ASP A 36 -1.68 -20.40 -28.27
C ASP A 36 -2.29 -20.66 -29.66
N ASP A 37 -3.44 -20.11 -30.00
CA ASP A 37 -4.09 -20.38 -31.31
C ASP A 37 -3.42 -19.65 -32.49
N PHE A 38 -2.52 -18.72 -32.20
CA PHE A 38 -1.74 -18.03 -33.22
C PHE A 38 -0.57 -18.88 -33.71
N ASP A 39 -0.31 -18.90 -35.01
CA ASP A 39 0.89 -19.53 -35.57
C ASP A 39 2.12 -18.73 -35.15
N THR A 40 2.86 -19.26 -34.17
CA THR A 40 3.97 -18.57 -33.52
C THR A 40 5.09 -18.21 -34.50
N ALA A 41 5.25 -18.94 -35.61
CA ALA A 41 6.22 -18.61 -36.65
C ALA A 41 5.93 -17.28 -37.36
N GLN A 42 4.68 -16.80 -37.32
CA GLN A 42 4.25 -15.58 -37.99
C GLN A 42 4.48 -14.31 -37.14
N VAL A 43 4.84 -14.42 -35.85
CA VAL A 43 5.03 -13.26 -34.97
C VAL A 43 6.06 -12.28 -35.54
N ALA A 44 7.13 -12.79 -36.16
CA ALA A 44 8.20 -11.99 -36.78
C ALA A 44 7.76 -11.17 -38.01
N HIS A 45 6.57 -11.46 -38.55
CA HIS A 45 6.01 -10.76 -39.71
C HIS A 45 4.96 -9.71 -39.31
N GLU A 46 4.71 -9.53 -38.02
CA GLU A 46 3.76 -8.54 -37.51
C GLU A 46 4.46 -7.21 -37.18
N ASP A 47 3.92 -6.11 -37.70
CA ASP A 47 4.43 -4.77 -37.41
C ASP A 47 4.20 -4.34 -35.95
N VAL A 48 3.04 -4.70 -35.39
CA VAL A 48 2.64 -4.33 -34.02
C VAL A 48 1.91 -5.50 -33.35
N VAL A 49 2.42 -5.95 -32.21
CA VAL A 49 1.81 -7.02 -31.39
C VAL A 49 1.58 -6.54 -29.95
N VAL A 50 0.36 -6.65 -29.45
CA VAL A 50 0.01 -6.33 -28.06
C VAL A 50 -0.30 -7.61 -27.31
N PHE A 51 0.38 -7.83 -26.19
CA PHE A 51 0.22 -9.00 -25.35
C PHE A 51 -0.51 -8.65 -24.05
N LEU A 52 -1.50 -9.46 -23.68
CA LEU A 52 -2.12 -9.39 -22.36
C LEU A 52 -2.06 -10.76 -21.70
N THR A 53 -1.47 -10.87 -20.51
CA THR A 53 -1.38 -12.18 -19.83
C THR A 53 -1.64 -12.04 -18.34
N SER A 54 -2.43 -12.98 -17.79
CA SER A 54 -2.49 -13.16 -16.33
C SER A 54 -1.30 -13.97 -15.86
N THR A 55 -0.93 -13.85 -14.59
CA THR A 55 0.06 -14.73 -13.99
C THR A 55 -0.63 -15.76 -13.10
N PHE A 56 -0.32 -17.05 -13.29
CA PHE A 56 -0.94 -18.13 -12.55
C PHE A 56 0.06 -18.84 -11.62
N TYR A 57 -0.41 -19.28 -10.45
CA TYR A 57 0.32 -20.10 -9.48
C TYR A 57 1.73 -19.55 -9.14
N ASN A 58 2.78 -20.15 -9.71
CA ASN A 58 4.19 -19.86 -9.44
C ASN A 58 4.84 -18.95 -10.50
N GLY A 59 4.06 -18.03 -11.07
CA GLY A 59 4.57 -17.13 -12.10
C GLY A 59 4.37 -17.65 -13.52
N GLU A 60 3.58 -18.71 -13.67
CA GLU A 60 3.35 -19.41 -14.91
C GLU A 60 2.41 -18.62 -15.83
N PHE A 61 2.50 -18.90 -17.12
CA PHE A 61 1.53 -18.43 -18.10
C PHE A 61 0.22 -19.22 -17.96
N PRO A 62 -0.93 -18.61 -18.30
CA PRO A 62 -2.21 -19.32 -18.35
C PRO A 62 -2.16 -20.46 -19.35
N THR A 63 -2.99 -21.48 -19.15
CA THR A 63 -2.94 -22.72 -19.96
C THR A 63 -3.14 -22.49 -21.46
N ASN A 64 -3.74 -21.36 -21.86
CA ASN A 64 -3.94 -20.97 -23.26
C ASN A 64 -2.86 -20.01 -23.81
N PHE A 65 -1.72 -19.90 -23.13
CA PHE A 65 -0.53 -19.16 -23.58
C PHE A 65 0.75 -20.05 -23.50
N THR A 66 0.69 -21.21 -22.87
CA THR A 66 1.89 -22.03 -22.58
C THR A 66 2.67 -22.42 -23.84
N ARG A 67 1.99 -22.81 -24.94
CA ARG A 67 2.66 -23.18 -26.19
C ARG A 67 3.39 -21.99 -26.82
N THR A 68 2.76 -20.83 -26.83
CA THR A 68 3.35 -19.61 -27.37
C THR A 68 4.53 -19.13 -26.53
N TRP A 69 4.44 -19.27 -25.21
CA TRP A 69 5.58 -19.00 -24.34
C TRP A 69 6.75 -19.97 -24.56
N ASP A 70 6.48 -21.28 -24.69
CA ASP A 70 7.53 -22.27 -24.93
C ASP A 70 8.26 -22.03 -26.25
N TRP A 71 7.54 -21.61 -27.29
CA TRP A 71 8.16 -21.18 -28.55
C TRP A 71 9.00 -19.92 -28.35
N LEU A 72 8.46 -18.86 -27.74
CA LEU A 72 9.18 -17.59 -27.51
C LEU A 72 10.46 -17.80 -26.69
N ARG A 73 10.42 -18.69 -25.70
CA ARG A 73 11.57 -18.99 -24.83
C ARG A 73 12.66 -19.79 -25.54
N THR A 74 12.33 -20.57 -26.57
CA THR A 74 13.28 -21.48 -27.24
C THR A 74 13.72 -21.00 -28.62
N THR A 75 12.95 -20.13 -29.27
CA THR A 75 13.23 -19.64 -30.61
C THR A 75 14.47 -18.74 -30.66
N SER A 76 15.17 -18.76 -31.78
CA SER A 76 16.26 -17.86 -32.15
C SER A 76 15.90 -16.91 -33.29
N THR A 77 14.62 -16.87 -33.69
CA THR A 77 14.13 -15.98 -34.74
C THR A 77 14.19 -14.52 -34.28
N SER A 78 14.84 -13.65 -35.06
CA SER A 78 14.86 -12.21 -34.81
C SER A 78 13.46 -11.60 -35.03
N LEU A 79 13.09 -10.67 -34.14
CA LEU A 79 11.87 -9.89 -34.15
C LEU A 79 12.14 -8.39 -34.36
N ASP A 80 13.27 -8.02 -34.99
CA ASP A 80 13.69 -6.61 -35.17
C ASP A 80 12.65 -5.72 -35.86
N ALA A 81 11.82 -6.30 -36.73
CA ALA A 81 10.76 -5.59 -37.44
C ALA A 81 9.49 -5.39 -36.60
N THR A 82 9.35 -6.10 -35.48
CA THR A 82 8.14 -6.13 -34.65
C THR A 82 8.20 -5.09 -33.55
N LYS A 83 7.13 -4.31 -33.40
CA LYS A 83 6.91 -3.45 -32.25
C LYS A 83 5.93 -4.11 -31.29
N PHE A 84 6.14 -3.97 -29.98
CA PHE A 84 5.27 -4.65 -29.02
C PHE A 84 4.89 -3.83 -27.79
N ALA A 85 3.80 -4.21 -27.14
CA ALA A 85 3.41 -3.73 -25.81
C ALA A 85 2.87 -4.91 -24.99
N VAL A 86 3.11 -4.91 -23.68
CA VAL A 86 2.65 -5.97 -22.77
C VAL A 86 1.88 -5.37 -21.61
N PHE A 87 0.72 -5.96 -21.28
CA PHE A 87 -0.03 -5.68 -20.06
C PHE A 87 -0.20 -6.97 -19.24
N GLY A 88 0.25 -6.93 -17.99
CA GLY A 88 0.11 -8.01 -17.05
C GLY A 88 -1.08 -7.83 -16.11
N LEU A 89 -1.77 -8.93 -15.82
CA LEU A 89 -2.70 -9.01 -14.69
C LEU A 89 -2.05 -9.87 -13.60
N GLY A 90 -1.76 -9.26 -12.45
CA GLY A 90 -1.10 -9.90 -11.33
C GLY A 90 -1.72 -9.51 -10.00
N ASN A 91 -1.28 -10.19 -8.95
CA ASN A 91 -1.78 -9.99 -7.60
C ASN A 91 -0.58 -9.74 -6.67
N THR A 92 -0.52 -8.60 -5.97
CA THR A 92 0.62 -8.29 -5.08
C THR A 92 0.66 -9.13 -3.80
N HIS A 93 -0.42 -9.84 -3.44
CA HIS A 93 -0.39 -10.84 -2.37
C HIS A 93 0.33 -12.14 -2.80
N THR A 94 0.49 -12.46 -4.09
CA THR A 94 1.42 -13.51 -4.56
C THR A 94 2.81 -12.90 -4.79
N LYS A 95 3.44 -12.41 -3.71
CA LYS A 95 4.61 -11.51 -3.71
C LYS A 95 5.73 -11.90 -4.68
N ASP A 96 6.10 -13.18 -4.77
CA ASP A 96 7.19 -13.66 -5.64
C ASP A 96 6.81 -13.82 -7.13
N ASN A 97 5.51 -13.78 -7.44
CA ASN A 97 4.97 -14.06 -8.77
C ASN A 97 4.16 -12.90 -9.35
N PHE A 98 4.16 -11.74 -8.70
CA PHE A 98 3.42 -10.57 -9.18
C PHE A 98 3.78 -10.24 -10.64
N ASN A 99 2.81 -10.42 -11.55
CA ASN A 99 2.97 -10.19 -12.99
C ASN A 99 4.15 -10.92 -13.66
N ARG A 100 4.63 -12.02 -13.08
CA ARG A 100 5.84 -12.72 -13.54
C ARG A 100 5.74 -13.18 -15.00
N ALA A 101 4.59 -13.69 -15.45
CA ALA A 101 4.39 -14.08 -16.85
C ALA A 101 4.57 -12.89 -17.80
N ALA A 102 3.95 -11.75 -17.50
CA ALA A 102 4.04 -10.54 -18.31
C ALA A 102 5.45 -9.94 -18.32
N LYS A 103 6.16 -9.96 -17.17
CA LYS A 103 7.56 -9.52 -17.06
C LYS A 103 8.50 -10.40 -17.88
N GLN A 104 8.32 -11.72 -17.83
CA GLN A 104 9.12 -12.67 -18.61
C GLN A 104 8.87 -12.51 -20.11
N LEU A 105 7.62 -12.32 -20.51
CA LEU A 105 7.23 -12.07 -21.89
C LEU A 105 7.87 -10.80 -22.44
N ASP A 106 7.73 -9.68 -21.72
CA ASP A 106 8.26 -8.38 -22.12
C ASP A 106 9.78 -8.40 -22.29
N ALA A 107 10.51 -8.99 -21.33
CA ALA A 107 11.96 -9.14 -21.42
C ALA A 107 12.38 -10.01 -22.61
N ARG A 108 11.70 -11.14 -22.82
CA ARG A 108 12.07 -12.08 -23.90
C ARG A 108 11.84 -11.49 -25.29
N LEU A 109 10.79 -10.69 -25.49
CA LEU A 109 10.54 -10.02 -26.77
C LEU A 109 11.64 -9.01 -27.11
N GLU A 110 12.12 -8.26 -26.11
CA GLU A 110 13.26 -7.34 -26.26
C GLU A 110 14.57 -8.08 -26.55
N GLU A 111 14.83 -9.22 -25.89
CA GLU A 111 15.99 -10.08 -26.19
C GLU A 111 16.01 -10.60 -27.64
N LEU A 112 14.82 -10.81 -28.24
CA LEU A 112 14.67 -11.24 -29.62
C LEU A 112 14.75 -10.08 -30.63
N GLY A 113 14.97 -8.84 -30.19
CA GLY A 113 15.14 -7.66 -31.04
C GLY A 113 13.88 -6.80 -31.24
N ALA A 114 12.73 -7.22 -30.70
CA ALA A 114 11.49 -6.45 -30.85
C ALA A 114 11.57 -5.08 -30.15
N THR A 115 10.94 -4.06 -30.73
CA THR A 115 10.95 -2.69 -30.17
C THR A 115 9.73 -2.44 -29.28
N ARG A 116 9.95 -2.13 -28.00
CA ARG A 116 8.87 -1.78 -27.07
C ARG A 116 8.20 -0.45 -27.45
N LEU A 117 6.88 -0.42 -27.56
CA LEU A 117 6.08 0.78 -27.89
C LEU A 117 5.90 1.72 -26.70
N ILE A 118 5.52 1.15 -25.56
CA ILE A 118 5.22 1.81 -24.29
C ILE A 118 5.70 0.91 -23.13
N PRO A 119 5.95 1.44 -21.93
CA PRO A 119 6.36 0.62 -20.78
C PRO A 119 5.39 -0.54 -20.49
N LEU A 120 5.92 -1.65 -19.96
CA LEU A 120 5.14 -2.78 -19.46
C LEU A 120 4.12 -2.30 -18.40
N GLY A 121 2.84 -2.59 -18.62
CA GLY A 121 1.79 -2.32 -17.65
C GLY A 121 1.66 -3.48 -16.65
N LEU A 122 1.57 -3.16 -15.37
CA LEU A 122 1.50 -4.13 -14.28
C LEU A 122 0.23 -3.92 -13.47
N GLY A 123 -0.88 -4.53 -13.89
CA GLY A 123 -2.13 -4.53 -13.14
C GLY A 123 -2.00 -5.29 -11.83
N ASP A 124 -2.55 -4.73 -10.77
CA ASP A 124 -2.59 -5.35 -9.44
C ASP A 124 -4.02 -5.51 -8.94
N GLU A 125 -4.41 -6.75 -8.66
CA GLU A 125 -5.69 -7.09 -8.06
C GLU A 125 -6.02 -6.29 -6.78
N HIS A 126 -5.00 -5.94 -5.98
CA HIS A 126 -5.17 -5.27 -4.68
C HIS A 126 -4.99 -3.75 -4.72
N ALA A 127 -4.72 -3.16 -5.88
CA ALA A 127 -4.70 -1.71 -6.01
C ALA A 127 -6.10 -1.11 -5.75
N VAL A 128 -6.16 0.20 -5.50
CA VAL A 128 -7.40 0.94 -5.17
C VAL A 128 -8.56 0.63 -6.13
N CYS A 129 -8.26 0.36 -7.40
CA CYS A 129 -9.24 -0.05 -8.42
C CYS A 129 -8.85 -1.36 -9.10
N SER A 130 -8.20 -2.29 -8.39
CA SER A 130 -7.67 -3.53 -8.96
C SER A 130 -6.79 -3.25 -10.20
N HIS A 131 -6.77 -4.17 -11.15
CA HIS A 131 -5.98 -4.12 -12.38
C HIS A 131 -6.22 -2.86 -13.23
N GLU A 132 -7.41 -2.24 -13.14
CA GLU A 132 -7.75 -0.99 -13.85
C GLU A 132 -6.83 0.17 -13.47
N THR A 133 -6.28 0.15 -12.24
CA THR A 133 -5.36 1.19 -11.74
C THR A 133 -4.15 1.38 -12.65
N ALA A 134 -3.57 0.28 -13.14
CA ALA A 134 -2.46 0.33 -14.09
C ALA A 134 -2.91 0.24 -15.55
N PHE A 135 -4.04 -0.43 -15.83
CA PHE A 135 -4.51 -0.62 -17.20
C PHE A 135 -4.90 0.69 -17.89
N ARG A 136 -5.62 1.57 -17.19
CA ARG A 136 -6.11 2.83 -17.78
C ARG A 136 -5.00 3.76 -18.27
N PRO A 137 -4.00 4.15 -17.45
CA PRO A 137 -2.91 4.98 -17.95
C PRO A 137 -2.11 4.26 -19.05
N TRP A 138 -1.90 2.95 -18.91
CA TRP A 138 -1.18 2.15 -19.89
C TRP A 138 -1.88 2.11 -21.25
N VAL A 139 -3.20 1.88 -21.29
CA VAL A 139 -3.96 1.79 -22.53
C VAL A 139 -4.12 3.17 -23.18
N GLN A 140 -4.20 4.25 -22.39
CA GLN A 140 -4.17 5.61 -22.90
C GLN A 140 -2.82 5.93 -23.58
N GLU A 141 -1.71 5.57 -22.94
CA GLU A 141 -0.37 5.74 -23.51
C GLU A 141 -0.21 4.93 -24.80
N LEU A 142 -0.75 3.71 -24.85
CA LEU A 142 -0.75 2.86 -26.05
C LEU A 142 -1.40 3.58 -27.23
N TRP A 143 -2.55 4.21 -27.01
CA TRP A 143 -3.26 4.93 -28.06
C TRP A 143 -2.55 6.20 -28.51
N VAL A 144 -2.02 6.99 -27.57
CA VAL A 144 -1.22 8.17 -27.90
C VAL A 144 -0.03 7.76 -28.76
N LYS A 145 0.63 6.64 -28.43
CA LYS A 145 1.78 6.13 -29.19
C LYS A 145 1.41 5.66 -30.60
N LEU A 146 0.27 4.98 -30.75
CA LEU A 146 -0.16 4.42 -32.03
C LEU A 146 -0.79 5.45 -32.98
N LEU A 147 -1.46 6.48 -32.43
CA LEU A 147 -2.34 7.36 -33.22
C LEU A 147 -2.05 8.86 -33.06
N GLY A 148 -1.15 9.25 -32.15
CA GLY A 148 -0.71 10.64 -31.99
C GLY A 148 -1.70 11.56 -31.24
N GLY A 149 -2.72 11.04 -30.57
CA GLY A 149 -3.67 11.85 -29.81
C GLY A 149 -4.61 11.08 -28.88
N HIS A 150 -5.31 11.80 -28.00
CA HIS A 150 -6.33 11.26 -27.11
C HIS A 150 -7.68 11.21 -27.83
N GLY A 151 -8.18 10.00 -28.12
CA GLY A 151 -9.57 9.77 -28.55
C GLY A 151 -10.40 9.23 -27.39
N LYS A 152 -11.69 9.61 -27.30
CA LYS A 152 -12.63 9.04 -26.32
C LYS A 152 -12.81 7.54 -26.53
N MET A 153 -13.15 6.86 -25.44
CA MET A 153 -13.34 5.42 -25.39
C MET A 153 -14.76 5.07 -25.86
N THR A 154 -14.92 4.28 -26.92
CA THR A 154 -16.26 3.88 -27.45
C THR A 154 -16.54 2.42 -27.14
N LEU A 155 -17.80 2.07 -26.83
CA LEU A 155 -18.13 0.70 -26.45
C LEU A 155 -17.93 -0.32 -27.61
N PRO A 156 -17.20 -1.43 -27.36
CA PRO A 156 -17.18 -2.61 -28.21
C PRO A 156 -18.55 -3.04 -28.74
N VAL A 157 -18.61 -3.41 -30.02
CA VAL A 157 -19.65 -4.29 -30.55
C VAL A 157 -19.00 -5.64 -30.87
N GLN A 158 -19.51 -6.71 -30.27
CA GLN A 158 -18.95 -8.07 -30.43
C GLN A 158 -19.87 -9.01 -31.19
N TYR A 159 -21.11 -8.60 -31.45
CA TYR A 159 -22.13 -9.43 -32.08
C TYR A 159 -22.90 -8.60 -33.10
N ASP A 160 -23.06 -9.14 -34.30
CA ASP A 160 -24.11 -8.74 -35.22
C ASP A 160 -25.41 -9.41 -34.83
N LEU A 161 -26.50 -8.65 -34.87
CA LEU A 161 -27.81 -9.11 -34.43
C LEU A 161 -28.73 -9.27 -35.64
N SER A 162 -29.36 -10.44 -35.73
CA SER A 162 -30.47 -10.67 -36.65
C SER A 162 -31.71 -11.14 -35.88
N TRP A 163 -32.88 -10.92 -36.48
CA TRP A 163 -34.18 -11.15 -35.83
C TRP A 163 -34.97 -12.19 -36.65
N PRO A 164 -34.59 -13.48 -36.60
CA PRO A 164 -35.25 -14.50 -37.38
C PRO A 164 -36.67 -14.75 -36.88
N ASN A 165 -37.60 -14.97 -37.81
CA ASN A 165 -38.97 -15.35 -37.48
C ASN A 165 -39.06 -16.88 -37.27
N VAL A 166 -38.43 -17.36 -36.20
CA VAL A 166 -38.40 -18.77 -35.80
C VAL A 166 -38.93 -18.88 -34.37
N ASP A 167 -39.89 -19.78 -34.15
CA ASP A 167 -40.38 -20.08 -32.81
C ASP A 167 -39.42 -21.04 -32.12
N VAL A 168 -38.65 -20.52 -31.17
CA VAL A 168 -37.71 -21.28 -30.36
C VAL A 168 -38.43 -21.69 -29.08
N SER A 169 -38.49 -22.99 -28.79
CA SER A 169 -39.07 -23.49 -27.54
C SER A 169 -38.27 -22.99 -26.33
N ASN A 170 -38.94 -22.62 -25.24
CA ASN A 170 -38.28 -22.29 -23.97
C ASN A 170 -37.31 -23.42 -23.59
N SER A 171 -36.01 -23.13 -23.58
CA SER A 171 -34.98 -24.08 -23.16
C SER A 171 -34.13 -23.44 -22.07
N SER A 172 -34.00 -24.12 -20.93
CA SER A 172 -33.13 -23.68 -19.84
C SER A 172 -31.66 -23.70 -20.29
N ARG A 173 -30.88 -22.71 -19.87
CA ARG A 173 -29.42 -22.68 -20.08
C ARG A 173 -28.79 -24.02 -19.73
N LYS A 174 -28.25 -24.71 -20.72
CA LYS A 174 -27.46 -25.94 -20.54
C LYS A 174 -26.02 -25.54 -20.25
N THR A 175 -25.55 -25.82 -19.04
CA THR A 175 -24.15 -25.61 -18.64
C THR A 175 -23.48 -26.97 -18.52
N SER A 176 -22.41 -27.20 -19.27
CA SER A 176 -21.69 -28.48 -19.25
C SER A 176 -21.18 -28.79 -17.84
N GLY A 177 -21.41 -30.01 -17.35
CA GLY A 177 -21.02 -30.44 -16.00
C GLY A 177 -21.96 -30.00 -14.87
N PHE A 178 -23.10 -29.38 -15.19
CA PHE A 178 -24.13 -28.99 -14.23
C PHE A 178 -25.40 -29.80 -14.45
N ASP A 179 -26.07 -30.17 -13.35
CA ASP A 179 -27.29 -30.96 -13.33
C ASP A 179 -28.42 -30.22 -12.60
N GLY A 180 -29.65 -30.72 -12.76
CA GLY A 180 -30.82 -30.21 -12.04
C GLY A 180 -30.96 -30.83 -10.66
N PHE A 181 -30.88 -30.00 -9.62
CA PHE A 181 -31.10 -30.37 -8.22
C PHE A 181 -32.52 -29.96 -7.82
N ARG A 182 -33.33 -30.92 -7.34
CA ARG A 182 -34.71 -30.63 -6.92
C ARG A 182 -34.72 -30.00 -5.53
N VAL A 183 -35.38 -28.86 -5.40
CA VAL A 183 -35.55 -28.16 -4.13
C VAL A 183 -36.54 -28.93 -3.26
N VAL A 184 -36.10 -29.38 -2.09
CA VAL A 184 -36.95 -30.05 -1.11
C VAL A 184 -37.57 -29.04 -0.16
N SER A 185 -36.78 -28.08 0.32
CA SER A 185 -37.26 -27.03 1.21
C SER A 185 -36.30 -25.83 1.21
N ASN A 186 -36.84 -24.63 1.41
CA ASN A 186 -36.07 -23.40 1.56
C ASN A 186 -36.59 -22.63 2.78
N THR A 187 -35.97 -22.86 3.93
CA THR A 187 -36.52 -22.43 5.23
C THR A 187 -35.82 -21.18 5.73
N LEU A 188 -36.57 -20.13 6.04
CA LEU A 188 -36.03 -18.93 6.69
C LEU A 188 -35.64 -19.26 8.15
N LEU A 189 -34.36 -19.06 8.49
CA LEU A 189 -33.80 -19.35 9.82
C LEU A 189 -33.85 -18.15 10.77
N THR A 190 -33.89 -16.93 10.23
CA THR A 190 -33.94 -15.69 11.02
C THR A 190 -35.38 -15.18 11.17
N PRO A 191 -35.69 -14.32 12.16
CA PRO A 191 -37.02 -13.75 12.32
C PRO A 191 -37.47 -12.98 11.07
N THR A 192 -38.77 -13.08 10.76
CA THR A 192 -39.38 -12.28 9.67
C THR A 192 -39.13 -10.79 9.90
N GLY A 193 -38.69 -10.09 8.85
CA GLY A 193 -38.37 -8.67 8.90
C GLY A 193 -36.96 -8.34 9.41
N TYR A 194 -36.13 -9.33 9.74
CA TYR A 194 -34.72 -9.09 10.01
C TYR A 194 -34.00 -8.63 8.73
N GLU A 195 -33.13 -7.62 8.87
CA GLU A 195 -32.41 -6.97 7.75
C GLU A 195 -31.49 -7.90 6.94
N ARG A 196 -31.17 -9.08 7.49
CA ARG A 196 -30.30 -10.09 6.85
C ARG A 196 -30.98 -11.46 6.88
N PRO A 197 -31.99 -11.69 6.04
CA PRO A 197 -32.70 -12.95 6.03
C PRO A 197 -31.75 -14.08 5.60
N THR A 198 -31.65 -15.11 6.44
CA THR A 198 -30.76 -16.25 6.23
C THR A 198 -31.61 -17.51 6.07
N TYR A 199 -31.34 -18.29 5.04
CA TYR A 199 -32.14 -19.45 4.65
C TYR A 199 -31.31 -20.73 4.69
N LEU A 200 -31.97 -21.83 5.05
CA LEU A 200 -31.49 -23.19 4.82
C LEU A 200 -32.18 -23.77 3.58
N LEU A 201 -31.41 -24.00 2.53
CA LEU A 201 -31.89 -24.68 1.32
C LEU A 201 -31.46 -26.14 1.36
N THR A 202 -32.44 -27.03 1.19
CA THR A 202 -32.24 -28.49 1.07
C THR A 202 -32.55 -28.91 -0.35
N LEU A 203 -31.61 -29.61 -0.97
CA LEU A 203 -31.65 -30.06 -2.35
C LEU A 203 -31.53 -31.57 -2.39
N GLU A 204 -32.33 -32.22 -3.22
CA GLU A 204 -32.15 -33.62 -3.58
C GLU A 204 -31.05 -33.75 -4.63
N LEU A 205 -30.12 -34.69 -4.38
CA LEU A 205 -29.03 -34.99 -5.31
C LEU A 205 -29.56 -35.68 -6.57
N PRO A 206 -29.02 -35.36 -7.77
CA PRO A 206 -29.28 -36.14 -8.97
C PRO A 206 -28.91 -37.63 -8.79
N PRO A 207 -29.45 -38.52 -9.63
CA PRO A 207 -29.08 -39.94 -9.60
C PRO A 207 -27.57 -40.13 -9.75
N ASN A 208 -26.98 -41.04 -8.96
CA ASN A 208 -25.54 -41.36 -8.95
C ASN A 208 -24.58 -40.23 -8.52
N THR A 209 -25.11 -39.09 -8.09
CA THR A 209 -24.31 -38.01 -7.50
C THR A 209 -24.07 -38.27 -6.01
N THR A 210 -22.83 -38.05 -5.55
CA THR A 210 -22.40 -38.11 -4.14
C THR A 210 -21.56 -36.88 -3.81
N TYR A 211 -21.37 -36.60 -2.52
CA TYR A 211 -20.52 -35.53 -2.01
C TYR A 211 -19.78 -35.98 -0.76
N GLU A 212 -18.72 -35.28 -0.40
CA GLU A 212 -17.93 -35.51 0.79
C GLU A 212 -18.05 -34.35 1.78
N LEU A 213 -17.65 -34.60 3.03
CA LEU A 213 -17.66 -33.60 4.07
C LEU A 213 -16.67 -32.47 3.71
N GLY A 214 -17.17 -31.23 3.72
CA GLY A 214 -16.39 -30.04 3.38
C GLY A 214 -16.56 -29.58 1.93
N ASP A 215 -17.24 -30.34 1.08
CA ASP A 215 -17.48 -29.97 -0.32
C ASP A 215 -18.29 -28.66 -0.47
N HIS A 216 -18.25 -28.12 -1.68
CA HIS A 216 -19.03 -26.94 -2.10
C HIS A 216 -20.04 -27.31 -3.16
N ILE A 217 -21.05 -26.45 -3.31
CA ILE A 217 -21.98 -26.46 -4.45
C ILE A 217 -21.87 -25.15 -5.23
N GLN A 218 -21.83 -25.27 -6.55
CA GLN A 218 -21.85 -24.18 -7.51
C GLN A 218 -23.26 -24.01 -8.05
N VAL A 219 -23.89 -22.87 -7.77
CA VAL A 219 -25.28 -22.59 -8.13
C VAL A 219 -25.33 -21.67 -9.35
N CYS A 220 -25.98 -22.12 -10.42
CA CYS A 220 -26.37 -21.25 -11.52
C CYS A 220 -27.61 -20.44 -11.10
N TYR A 221 -27.58 -19.13 -11.32
CA TYR A 221 -28.69 -18.22 -11.03
C TYR A 221 -29.03 -17.39 -12.26
N THR A 222 -30.17 -16.71 -12.19
CA THR A 222 -30.71 -15.90 -13.27
C THR A 222 -31.01 -14.48 -12.79
N ASN A 223 -31.07 -13.52 -13.73
CA ASN A 223 -31.62 -12.21 -13.43
C ASN A 223 -33.10 -12.31 -13.10
N SER A 224 -33.60 -11.37 -12.29
CA SER A 224 -35.04 -11.24 -12.07
C SER A 224 -35.77 -10.77 -13.35
N ASP A 225 -36.98 -11.27 -13.56
CA ASP A 225 -37.83 -10.83 -14.68
C ASP A 225 -38.10 -9.32 -14.66
N ALA A 226 -38.15 -8.72 -13.46
CA ALA A 226 -38.29 -7.29 -13.29
C ALA A 226 -37.10 -6.52 -13.88
N LEU A 227 -35.87 -6.98 -13.64
CA LEU A 227 -34.66 -6.35 -14.16
C LEU A 227 -34.55 -6.49 -15.68
N VAL A 228 -34.88 -7.68 -16.20
CA VAL A 228 -34.90 -7.96 -17.65
C VAL A 228 -35.95 -7.09 -18.37
N THR A 229 -37.15 -6.96 -17.79
CA THR A 229 -38.23 -6.11 -18.33
C THR A 229 -37.87 -4.64 -18.35
N ARG A 230 -37.21 -4.14 -17.29
CA ARG A 230 -36.71 -2.76 -17.24
C ARG A 230 -35.70 -2.46 -18.33
N LEU A 231 -34.71 -3.35 -18.53
CA LEU A 231 -33.72 -3.18 -19.60
C LEU A 231 -34.38 -3.19 -20.99
N ALA A 232 -35.26 -4.16 -21.26
CA ALA A 232 -35.96 -4.25 -22.55
C ALA A 232 -36.79 -2.99 -22.83
N LYS A 233 -37.49 -2.46 -21.82
CA LYS A 233 -38.20 -1.18 -21.92
C LYS A 233 -37.25 -0.02 -22.23
N ARG A 234 -36.08 0.04 -21.57
CA ARG A 234 -35.06 1.09 -21.80
C ARG A 234 -34.45 1.05 -23.21
N LEU A 235 -34.39 -0.14 -23.81
CA LEU A 235 -33.89 -0.36 -25.17
C LEU A 235 -35.00 -0.39 -26.24
N HIS A 236 -36.27 -0.24 -25.85
CA HIS A 236 -37.44 -0.37 -26.73
C HIS A 236 -37.52 -1.72 -27.47
N LEU A 237 -37.20 -2.81 -26.77
CA LEU A 237 -37.21 -4.18 -27.30
C LEU A 237 -38.39 -4.99 -26.75
N ASP A 238 -38.96 -5.84 -27.60
CA ASP A 238 -39.92 -6.87 -27.19
C ASP A 238 -39.14 -8.10 -26.70
N LEU A 239 -39.50 -8.62 -25.53
CA LEU A 239 -38.79 -9.75 -24.90
C LEU A 239 -39.11 -11.10 -25.53
N ASP A 240 -40.24 -11.21 -26.23
CA ASP A 240 -40.74 -12.47 -26.77
C ASP A 240 -40.27 -12.74 -28.21
N ILE A 241 -39.47 -11.82 -28.77
CA ILE A 241 -38.82 -12.02 -30.07
C ILE A 241 -37.60 -12.93 -29.98
N THR A 242 -37.31 -13.61 -31.08
CA THR A 242 -36.10 -14.40 -31.26
C THR A 242 -34.98 -13.52 -31.80
N VAL A 243 -33.81 -13.61 -31.17
CA VAL A 243 -32.57 -12.98 -31.62
C VAL A 243 -31.56 -14.07 -31.98
N GLN A 244 -30.82 -13.85 -33.05
CA GLN A 244 -29.67 -14.68 -33.42
C GLN A 244 -28.42 -13.83 -33.42
N LEU A 245 -27.41 -14.31 -32.69
CA LEU A 245 -26.13 -13.63 -32.49
C LEU A 245 -25.11 -14.20 -33.46
N THR A 246 -24.58 -13.35 -34.33
CA THR A 246 -23.42 -13.69 -35.16
C THR A 246 -22.20 -13.06 -34.50
N PRO A 247 -21.30 -13.84 -33.91
CA PRO A 247 -20.11 -13.27 -33.28
C PRO A 247 -19.20 -12.59 -34.30
N LEU A 248 -18.65 -11.44 -33.89
CA LEU A 248 -17.61 -10.73 -34.61
C LEU A 248 -16.25 -11.24 -34.13
N GLY A 249 -15.46 -11.80 -35.04
CA GLY A 249 -14.18 -12.43 -34.72
C GLY A 249 -14.33 -13.75 -33.93
N ASN A 250 -13.42 -14.02 -32.99
CA ASN A 250 -13.37 -15.27 -32.22
C ASN A 250 -14.23 -15.25 -30.93
N THR A 251 -15.29 -14.43 -30.88
CA THR A 251 -16.16 -14.34 -29.70
C THR A 251 -17.17 -15.51 -29.69
N SER A 252 -17.24 -16.35 -28.64
CA SER A 252 -18.20 -17.48 -28.63
C SER A 252 -18.70 -17.86 -27.24
N PHE A 253 -19.02 -16.86 -26.42
CA PHE A 253 -19.46 -17.07 -25.03
C PHE A 253 -20.97 -16.98 -24.84
N LEU A 254 -21.67 -16.37 -25.80
CA LEU A 254 -23.11 -16.32 -25.89
C LEU A 254 -23.59 -17.32 -26.94
N PRO A 255 -24.83 -17.83 -26.84
CA PRO A 255 -25.37 -18.78 -27.80
C PRO A 255 -25.46 -18.15 -29.20
N SER A 256 -24.87 -18.82 -30.20
CA SER A 256 -24.97 -18.43 -31.62
C SER A 256 -26.24 -18.95 -32.31
N GLU A 257 -26.89 -19.95 -31.70
CA GLU A 257 -28.19 -20.45 -32.16
C GLU A 257 -29.31 -19.46 -31.80
N PRO A 258 -30.40 -19.39 -32.59
CA PRO A 258 -31.55 -18.53 -32.28
C PRO A 258 -32.07 -18.75 -30.86
N ILE A 259 -32.25 -17.67 -30.10
CA ILE A 259 -32.70 -17.68 -28.70
C ILE A 259 -33.73 -16.57 -28.45
N ARG A 260 -34.69 -16.80 -27.56
CA ARG A 260 -35.61 -15.73 -27.13
C ARG A 260 -34.83 -14.65 -26.39
N LEU A 261 -35.10 -13.38 -26.69
CA LEU A 261 -34.38 -12.25 -26.08
C LEU A 261 -34.48 -12.29 -24.55
N ARG A 262 -35.64 -12.68 -24.02
CA ARG A 262 -35.85 -12.93 -22.58
C ARG A 262 -34.83 -13.90 -21.99
N ASP A 263 -34.65 -15.07 -22.60
CA ASP A 263 -33.78 -16.11 -22.06
C ASP A 263 -32.30 -15.69 -22.14
N LEU A 264 -31.91 -14.99 -23.22
CA LEU A 264 -30.57 -14.41 -23.35
C LEU A 264 -30.23 -13.44 -22.21
N LEU A 265 -31.10 -12.45 -21.98
CA LEU A 265 -30.89 -11.43 -20.94
C LEU A 265 -31.06 -12.00 -19.53
N ARG A 266 -31.92 -13.02 -19.35
CA ARG A 266 -32.19 -13.63 -18.05
C ARG A 266 -31.07 -14.57 -17.61
N ASP A 267 -30.55 -15.39 -18.53
CA ASP A 267 -29.73 -16.57 -18.17
C ASP A 267 -28.24 -16.42 -18.49
N TYR A 268 -27.85 -15.45 -19.33
CA TYR A 268 -26.46 -15.33 -19.81
C TYR A 268 -25.76 -14.04 -19.41
N VAL A 269 -26.45 -12.90 -19.43
CA VAL A 269 -25.85 -11.57 -19.23
C VAL A 269 -26.03 -11.13 -17.78
N ASP A 270 -24.98 -10.69 -17.09
CA ASP A 270 -25.11 -10.13 -15.75
C ASP A 270 -25.58 -8.67 -15.83
N LEU A 271 -26.84 -8.46 -15.44
CA LEU A 271 -27.47 -7.14 -15.40
C LEU A 271 -27.44 -6.54 -13.99
N SER A 272 -27.11 -7.36 -13.00
CA SER A 272 -27.27 -7.07 -11.57
C SER A 272 -26.03 -6.43 -10.96
N SER A 273 -24.85 -6.73 -11.52
CA SER A 273 -23.61 -6.12 -11.08
C SER A 273 -23.50 -4.65 -11.52
N PRO A 274 -22.85 -3.79 -10.72
CA PRO A 274 -22.48 -2.44 -11.18
C PRO A 274 -21.59 -2.51 -12.43
N PRO A 275 -21.79 -1.66 -13.46
CA PRO A 275 -20.89 -1.62 -14.62
C PRO A 275 -19.46 -1.27 -14.21
N SER A 276 -18.49 -1.86 -14.91
CA SER A 276 -17.08 -1.52 -14.72
C SER A 276 -16.83 -0.05 -15.08
N ARG A 277 -15.74 0.53 -14.55
CA ARG A 277 -15.29 1.88 -14.93
C ARG A 277 -15.12 2.06 -16.43
N SER A 278 -14.52 1.07 -17.09
CA SER A 278 -14.35 1.05 -18.55
C SER A 278 -15.68 1.04 -19.29
N PHE A 279 -16.70 0.36 -18.76
CA PHE A 279 -18.06 0.41 -19.30
C PHE A 279 -18.68 1.80 -19.06
N LEU A 280 -18.56 2.38 -17.86
CA LEU A 280 -19.07 3.73 -17.54
C LEU A 280 -18.47 4.82 -18.45
N GLU A 281 -17.17 4.77 -18.73
CA GLU A 281 -16.54 5.70 -19.68
C GLU A 281 -17.02 5.47 -21.12
N GLY A 282 -17.23 4.22 -21.54
CA GLY A 282 -17.84 3.97 -22.84
C GLY A 282 -19.29 4.44 -22.93
N LEU A 283 -20.05 4.40 -21.83
CA LEU A 283 -21.40 4.95 -21.74
C LEU A 283 -21.41 6.47 -21.83
N SER A 284 -20.42 7.16 -21.26
CA SER A 284 -20.31 8.62 -21.35
C SER A 284 -20.16 9.10 -22.80
N ALA A 285 -19.40 8.35 -23.61
CA ALA A 285 -19.23 8.65 -25.03
C ALA A 285 -20.52 8.49 -25.86
N LEU A 286 -21.52 7.77 -25.35
CA LEU A 286 -22.83 7.61 -25.99
C LEU A 286 -23.87 8.63 -25.50
N CYS A 287 -23.54 9.49 -24.55
CA CYS A 287 -24.47 10.51 -24.04
C CYS A 287 -24.69 11.62 -25.07
N THR A 288 -25.95 11.93 -25.36
CA THR A 288 -26.29 13.16 -26.09
C THR A 288 -26.33 14.39 -25.18
N ASP A 289 -26.49 14.19 -23.87
CA ASP A 289 -26.42 15.25 -22.86
C ASP A 289 -24.99 15.38 -22.30
N LYS A 290 -24.49 16.62 -22.20
CA LYS A 290 -23.12 16.89 -21.79
C LYS A 290 -22.92 16.74 -20.28
N GLU A 291 -23.92 17.07 -19.47
CA GLU A 291 -23.81 16.95 -18.01
C GLU A 291 -23.82 15.47 -17.59
N GLU A 292 -24.66 14.65 -18.20
CA GLU A 292 -24.67 13.19 -18.01
C GLU A 292 -23.34 12.56 -18.44
N SER A 293 -22.77 12.98 -19.58
CA SER A 293 -21.44 12.55 -20.04
C SER A 293 -20.37 12.84 -18.99
N VAL A 294 -20.32 14.07 -18.47
CA VAL A 294 -19.32 14.49 -17.47
C VAL A 294 -19.51 13.74 -16.15
N ALA A 295 -20.75 13.49 -15.74
CA ALA A 295 -21.04 12.74 -14.51
C ALA A 295 -20.54 11.28 -14.60
N LEU A 296 -20.75 10.62 -15.74
CA LEU A 296 -20.27 9.26 -15.99
C LEU A 296 -18.74 9.21 -16.13
N GLU A 297 -18.13 10.20 -16.77
CA GLU A 297 -16.67 10.36 -16.86
C GLU A 297 -16.06 10.51 -15.47
N HIS A 298 -16.60 11.41 -14.65
CA HIS A 298 -16.13 11.59 -13.28
C HIS A 298 -16.25 10.30 -12.46
N LEU A 299 -17.38 9.58 -12.59
CA LEU A 299 -17.56 8.29 -11.92
C LEU A 299 -16.56 7.24 -12.40
N ALA A 300 -16.24 7.20 -13.69
CA ALA A 300 -15.28 6.25 -14.26
C ALA A 300 -13.81 6.58 -13.92
N GLU A 301 -13.45 7.87 -13.90
CA GLU A 301 -12.08 8.38 -13.82
C GLU A 301 -11.61 8.70 -12.40
N ASP A 302 -12.51 8.81 -11.41
CA ASP A 302 -12.10 9.11 -10.05
C ASP A 302 -11.35 7.93 -9.41
N MET A 303 -10.02 8.05 -9.33
CA MET A 303 -9.11 7.04 -8.77
C MET A 303 -8.65 7.38 -7.33
N THR A 304 -9.26 8.38 -6.69
CA THR A 304 -8.91 8.79 -5.31
C THR A 304 -9.31 7.72 -4.27
N ILE A 305 -8.70 7.71 -3.08
CA ILE A 305 -9.18 6.84 -2.00
C ILE A 305 -10.57 7.33 -1.56
N GLY A 306 -11.55 6.42 -1.43
CA GLY A 306 -12.96 6.81 -1.20
C GLY A 306 -13.62 7.47 -2.42
N ASN A 307 -13.09 7.22 -3.62
CA ASN A 307 -13.59 7.75 -4.89
C ASN A 307 -15.08 7.48 -5.12
N ALA A 308 -15.67 8.28 -6.02
CA ALA A 308 -17.06 8.19 -6.45
C ALA A 308 -17.46 6.76 -6.84
N TYR A 309 -16.61 6.04 -7.58
CA TYR A 309 -16.88 4.64 -7.98
C TYR A 309 -16.86 3.67 -6.80
N SER A 310 -15.98 3.85 -5.82
CA SER A 310 -15.87 3.03 -4.61
C SER A 310 -17.02 3.32 -3.65
N LYS A 311 -17.47 4.58 -3.55
CA LYS A 311 -18.74 4.91 -2.87
C LYS A 311 -19.93 4.25 -3.57
N TYR A 312 -19.84 4.16 -4.90
CA TYR A 312 -20.81 3.52 -5.77
C TYR A 312 -20.83 1.98 -5.66
N VAL A 313 -19.69 1.29 -5.55
CA VAL A 313 -19.62 -0.20 -5.43
C VAL A 313 -19.43 -0.75 -4.00
N SER A 314 -18.86 0.02 -3.07
CA SER A 314 -18.39 -0.44 -1.74
C SER A 314 -19.06 0.24 -0.53
N GLY A 315 -20.00 1.16 -0.74
CA GLY A 315 -20.51 2.06 0.32
C GLY A 315 -21.34 1.40 1.44
N ASN A 316 -20.99 1.79 2.68
CA ASN A 316 -21.76 1.68 3.93
C ASN A 316 -23.29 1.88 3.74
N MET A 317 -24.10 1.24 4.61
CA MET A 317 -25.58 1.25 4.54
C MET A 317 -26.24 2.64 4.52
N GLU A 318 -25.52 3.72 4.82
CA GLU A 318 -26.03 5.10 4.80
C GLU A 318 -25.98 5.82 3.43
N TRP A 319 -25.14 5.36 2.48
CA TRP A 319 -24.86 6.14 1.24
C TRP A 319 -24.99 5.36 -0.06
N ARG A 320 -25.45 4.09 -0.03
CA ARG A 320 -25.70 3.33 -1.26
C ARG A 320 -26.97 3.82 -1.95
N MET A 321 -26.80 4.46 -3.10
CA MET A 321 -27.83 4.53 -4.15
C MET A 321 -27.52 3.37 -5.10
N PRO A 322 -28.48 2.47 -5.38
CA PRO A 322 -28.20 1.21 -6.05
C PRO A 322 -28.02 1.46 -7.53
N PHE A 323 -26.97 0.89 -8.12
CA PHE A 323 -26.74 1.10 -9.54
C PHE A 323 -26.30 -0.20 -10.22
N THR A 324 -27.26 -1.10 -10.42
CA THR A 324 -27.14 -2.12 -11.47
C THR A 324 -26.89 -1.44 -12.82
N LEU A 325 -26.43 -2.19 -13.83
CA LEU A 325 -26.33 -1.65 -15.19
C LEU A 325 -27.61 -0.96 -15.66
N VAL A 326 -28.77 -1.54 -15.34
CA VAL A 326 -30.07 -1.02 -15.74
C VAL A 326 -30.39 0.31 -15.06
N ASP A 327 -30.08 0.44 -13.76
CA ASP A 327 -30.30 1.68 -13.03
C ASP A 327 -29.46 2.84 -13.62
N VAL A 328 -28.20 2.58 -13.99
CA VAL A 328 -27.33 3.58 -14.66
C VAL A 328 -27.98 4.07 -15.96
N LEU A 329 -28.48 3.15 -16.80
CA LEU A 329 -29.11 3.53 -18.06
C LEU A 329 -30.43 4.31 -17.88
N GLU A 330 -31.17 4.04 -16.81
CA GLU A 330 -32.41 4.78 -16.50
C GLU A 330 -32.14 6.16 -15.92
N LEU A 331 -31.06 6.33 -15.14
CA LEU A 331 -30.67 7.62 -14.56
C LEU A 331 -30.03 8.57 -15.57
N HIS A 332 -29.44 8.00 -16.62
CA HIS A 332 -28.81 8.73 -17.71
C HIS A 332 -29.55 8.42 -19.03
N PRO A 333 -30.77 8.96 -19.21
CA PRO A 333 -31.60 8.69 -20.38
C PRO A 333 -30.97 9.18 -21.70
N SER A 334 -30.02 10.12 -21.65
CA SER A 334 -29.33 10.62 -22.85
C SER A 334 -28.35 9.62 -23.48
N ILE A 335 -28.01 8.54 -22.77
CA ILE A 335 -27.17 7.46 -23.32
C ILE A 335 -27.89 6.83 -24.51
N ASN A 336 -27.34 7.02 -25.70
CA ASN A 336 -27.79 6.39 -26.94
C ASN A 336 -27.15 4.99 -27.08
N ILE A 337 -27.71 4.00 -26.38
CA ILE A 337 -27.22 2.61 -26.35
C ILE A 337 -28.16 1.64 -27.06
N GLU A 338 -27.58 0.53 -27.54
CA GLU A 338 -28.28 -0.56 -28.23
C GLU A 338 -27.91 -1.91 -27.59
N LEU A 339 -28.70 -2.96 -27.85
CA LEU A 339 -28.46 -4.32 -27.34
C LEU A 339 -27.05 -4.83 -27.65
N LYS A 340 -26.53 -4.58 -28.86
CA LYS A 340 -25.20 -5.03 -29.29
C LYS A 340 -24.05 -4.47 -28.41
N HIS A 341 -24.25 -3.27 -27.84
CA HIS A 341 -23.31 -2.68 -26.89
C HIS A 341 -23.40 -3.39 -25.52
N ILE A 342 -24.60 -3.73 -25.06
CA ILE A 342 -24.78 -4.48 -23.80
C ILE A 342 -24.13 -5.86 -23.91
N LEU A 343 -24.44 -6.61 -24.96
CA LEU A 343 -23.93 -7.97 -25.16
C LEU A 343 -22.41 -8.04 -25.30
N GLY A 344 -21.78 -6.96 -25.78
CA GLY A 344 -20.32 -6.87 -25.90
C GLY A 344 -19.60 -6.44 -24.63
N ASN A 345 -20.29 -5.90 -23.62
CA ASN A 345 -19.64 -5.18 -22.51
C ASN A 345 -20.14 -5.57 -21.11
N ALA A 346 -21.35 -6.11 -21.00
CA ALA A 346 -21.84 -6.64 -19.73
C ALA A 346 -21.17 -8.00 -19.42
N PRO A 347 -20.79 -8.27 -18.15
CA PRO A 347 -20.26 -9.57 -17.76
C PRO A 347 -21.26 -10.71 -18.01
N LEU A 348 -20.79 -11.95 -18.01
CA LEU A 348 -21.65 -13.12 -18.07
C LEU A 348 -22.03 -13.60 -16.67
N LEU A 349 -23.24 -14.15 -16.52
CA LEU A 349 -23.66 -14.83 -15.30
C LEU A 349 -22.79 -16.07 -15.06
N ARG A 350 -22.06 -16.07 -13.94
CA ARG A 350 -21.20 -17.16 -13.48
C ARG A 350 -21.82 -17.91 -12.30
N PRO A 351 -21.62 -19.23 -12.16
CA PRO A 351 -22.08 -19.98 -10.98
C PRO A 351 -21.49 -19.43 -9.67
N ARG A 352 -22.25 -19.50 -8.58
CA ARG A 352 -21.84 -19.01 -7.25
C ARG A 352 -21.60 -20.16 -6.28
N TYR A 353 -20.50 -20.10 -5.52
CA TYR A 353 -20.10 -21.15 -4.59
C TYR A 353 -20.77 -20.99 -3.22
N TYR A 354 -21.14 -22.12 -2.61
CA TYR A 354 -21.63 -22.20 -1.24
C TYR A 354 -21.07 -23.43 -0.55
N SER A 355 -20.65 -23.30 0.71
CA SER A 355 -20.21 -24.43 1.51
C SER A 355 -21.37 -25.33 1.89
N VAL A 356 -21.20 -26.64 1.69
CA VAL A 356 -22.20 -27.63 2.09
C VAL A 356 -22.28 -27.66 3.61
N CYS A 357 -23.50 -27.56 4.14
CA CYS A 357 -23.78 -27.52 5.57
C CYS A 357 -24.41 -28.80 6.13
N SER A 358 -24.30 -29.91 5.39
CA SER A 358 -24.76 -31.25 5.79
C SER A 358 -23.64 -32.29 5.67
N SER A 359 -23.69 -33.34 6.50
CA SER A 359 -22.83 -34.52 6.32
C SER A 359 -23.48 -35.54 5.35
N PRO A 360 -22.73 -36.14 4.42
CA PRO A 360 -23.25 -37.21 3.55
C PRO A 360 -23.65 -38.48 4.32
N LEU A 361 -23.11 -38.68 5.54
CA LEU A 361 -23.51 -39.78 6.42
C LEU A 361 -24.89 -39.54 7.06
N TYR A 362 -25.25 -38.27 7.23
CA TYR A 362 -26.53 -37.88 7.81
C TYR A 362 -27.61 -37.72 6.73
N LEU A 363 -27.25 -37.16 5.58
CA LEU A 363 -28.11 -36.94 4.41
C LEU A 363 -27.44 -37.48 3.14
N PRO A 364 -27.53 -38.79 2.84
CA PRO A 364 -26.81 -39.38 1.70
C PRO A 364 -27.41 -39.05 0.33
N ARG A 365 -28.69 -38.65 0.29
CA ARG A 365 -29.42 -38.27 -0.94
C ARG A 365 -29.77 -36.80 -1.01
N HIS A 366 -29.37 -36.01 -0.01
CA HIS A 366 -29.66 -34.58 0.04
C HIS A 366 -28.40 -33.79 0.40
N VAL A 367 -28.32 -32.59 -0.14
CA VAL A 367 -27.30 -31.61 0.24
C VAL A 367 -28.00 -30.37 0.79
N GLN A 368 -27.45 -29.81 1.86
CA GLN A 368 -27.95 -28.58 2.44
C GLN A 368 -26.92 -27.46 2.31
N ILE A 369 -27.39 -26.25 2.06
CA ILE A 369 -26.59 -25.03 2.16
C ILE A 369 -27.31 -24.00 3.00
N VAL A 370 -26.55 -23.19 3.73
CA VAL A 370 -27.07 -22.00 4.39
C VAL A 370 -26.52 -20.76 3.70
N TYR A 371 -27.40 -19.85 3.32
CA TYR A 371 -27.03 -18.62 2.62
C TYR A 371 -27.82 -17.45 3.19
N MET A 372 -27.19 -16.29 3.15
CA MET A 372 -27.76 -15.03 3.58
C MET A 372 -28.05 -14.17 2.36
N VAL A 373 -29.20 -13.49 2.36
CA VAL A 373 -29.53 -12.50 1.34
C VAL A 373 -29.13 -11.13 1.85
N ASP A 374 -28.15 -10.51 1.22
CA ASP A 374 -27.89 -9.09 1.44
C ASP A 374 -29.02 -8.26 0.84
N MET A 375 -29.58 -7.37 1.65
CA MET A 375 -30.64 -6.45 1.26
C MET A 375 -30.15 -5.01 1.37
N TRP A 376 -30.41 -4.22 0.34
CA TRP A 376 -30.10 -2.80 0.31
C TRP A 376 -31.36 -2.00 0.00
N HIS A 377 -31.53 -0.87 0.68
CA HIS A 377 -32.65 0.04 0.47
C HIS A 377 -32.23 1.22 -0.40
N HIS A 378 -33.09 1.64 -1.32
CA HIS A 378 -32.85 2.86 -2.10
C HIS A 378 -32.95 4.09 -1.21
N ARG A 379 -31.93 4.95 -1.26
CA ARG A 379 -31.78 6.09 -0.34
C ARG A 379 -32.94 7.10 -0.39
N THR A 380 -33.51 7.38 -1.56
CA THR A 380 -34.66 8.30 -1.69
C THR A 380 -36.02 7.63 -1.81
N ASP A 381 -36.08 6.30 -1.93
CA ASP A 381 -37.33 5.56 -2.04
C ASP A 381 -37.25 4.27 -1.21
N PRO A 382 -37.58 4.33 0.09
CA PRO A 382 -37.45 3.20 1.00
C PRO A 382 -38.24 1.94 0.56
N LYS A 383 -39.19 2.07 -0.37
CA LYS A 383 -39.96 0.95 -0.93
C LYS A 383 -39.18 0.17 -1.99
N LYS A 384 -38.13 0.75 -2.58
CA LYS A 384 -37.25 0.05 -3.51
C LYS A 384 -36.13 -0.66 -2.75
N THR A 385 -36.12 -1.98 -2.84
CA THR A 385 -35.10 -2.85 -2.24
C THR A 385 -34.35 -3.62 -3.31
N PHE A 386 -33.05 -3.83 -3.07
CA PHE A 386 -32.15 -4.56 -3.94
C PHE A 386 -31.60 -5.75 -3.16
N VAL A 387 -31.47 -6.89 -3.84
CA VAL A 387 -30.94 -8.12 -3.25
C VAL A 387 -29.81 -8.65 -4.10
N GLY A 388 -28.85 -9.36 -3.48
CA GLY A 388 -27.78 -10.02 -4.23
C GLY A 388 -28.36 -11.02 -5.25
N ALA A 389 -27.80 -11.11 -6.46
CA ALA A 389 -28.43 -11.86 -7.56
C ALA A 389 -28.60 -13.36 -7.27
N ALA A 390 -27.55 -14.05 -6.84
CA ALA A 390 -27.61 -15.48 -6.54
C ALA A 390 -28.47 -15.79 -5.31
N ALA A 391 -28.22 -15.10 -4.19
CA ALA A 391 -28.97 -15.30 -2.95
C ALA A 391 -30.45 -14.88 -3.10
N GLY A 392 -30.71 -13.82 -3.85
CA GLY A 392 -32.03 -13.36 -4.22
C GLY A 392 -32.75 -14.34 -5.14
N TYR A 393 -32.07 -14.91 -6.15
CA TYR A 393 -32.64 -16.01 -6.95
C TYR A 393 -33.04 -17.19 -6.06
N MET A 394 -32.13 -17.65 -5.19
CA MET A 394 -32.39 -18.78 -4.31
C MET A 394 -33.50 -18.51 -3.29
N SER A 395 -33.64 -17.29 -2.78
CA SER A 395 -34.67 -16.96 -1.79
C SER A 395 -36.11 -17.07 -2.30
N HIS A 396 -36.30 -17.08 -3.63
CA HIS A 396 -37.61 -17.28 -4.26
C HIS A 396 -37.86 -18.75 -4.66
N LEU A 397 -36.88 -19.65 -4.47
CA LEU A 397 -37.07 -21.08 -4.78
C LEU A 397 -38.07 -21.71 -3.81
N THR A 398 -39.04 -22.41 -4.39
CA THR A 398 -40.10 -23.16 -3.68
C THR A 398 -39.84 -24.67 -3.80
N PRO A 399 -40.44 -25.50 -2.93
CA PRO A 399 -40.38 -26.95 -3.09
C PRO A 399 -40.74 -27.41 -4.50
N ASP A 400 -40.04 -28.43 -4.98
CA ASP A 400 -40.13 -29.02 -6.32
C ASP A 400 -39.59 -28.16 -7.48
N ALA A 401 -39.14 -26.93 -7.22
CA ALA A 401 -38.34 -26.19 -8.19
C ALA A 401 -37.04 -26.94 -8.51
N VAL A 402 -36.52 -26.79 -9.73
CA VAL A 402 -35.24 -27.37 -10.15
C VAL A 402 -34.20 -26.27 -10.25
N MET A 403 -33.13 -26.40 -9.49
CA MET A 403 -31.99 -25.50 -9.49
C MET A 403 -30.82 -26.15 -10.22
N THR A 404 -30.27 -25.47 -11.22
CA THR A 404 -29.09 -25.97 -11.94
C THR A 404 -27.84 -25.74 -11.10
N ALA A 405 -27.13 -26.80 -10.75
CA ALA A 405 -25.94 -26.74 -9.91
C ALA A 405 -24.92 -27.84 -10.22
N ALA A 406 -23.72 -27.71 -9.65
CA ALA A 406 -22.69 -28.74 -9.68
C ALA A 406 -22.02 -28.84 -8.30
N LEU A 407 -21.63 -30.04 -7.90
CA LEU A 407 -20.81 -30.23 -6.70
C LEU A 407 -19.34 -30.12 -7.07
N SER A 408 -18.55 -29.58 -6.15
CA SER A 408 -17.11 -29.47 -6.29
C SER A 408 -16.39 -29.72 -4.97
N ARG A 409 -15.14 -30.17 -5.07
CA ARG A 409 -14.31 -30.44 -3.92
C ARG A 409 -14.08 -29.20 -3.07
N GLY A 410 -14.28 -29.39 -1.77
CA GLY A 410 -14.01 -28.40 -0.75
C GLY A 410 -12.52 -28.11 -0.56
N TYR A 411 -12.25 -27.08 0.26
CA TYR A 411 -10.88 -26.68 0.58
C TYR A 411 -10.34 -27.44 1.80
N PHE A 412 -11.15 -27.66 2.83
CA PHE A 412 -10.65 -28.27 4.06
C PHE A 412 -10.20 -29.73 3.92
N ARG A 413 -9.08 -30.06 4.56
CA ARG A 413 -8.61 -31.42 4.80
C ARG A 413 -8.92 -31.82 6.24
N LEU A 414 -9.70 -32.86 6.40
CA LEU A 414 -10.09 -33.35 7.72
C LEU A 414 -8.95 -34.15 8.37
N PRO A 415 -8.82 -34.10 9.72
CA PRO A 415 -7.91 -35.00 10.42
C PRO A 415 -8.27 -36.47 10.18
N GLU A 416 -7.27 -37.35 10.02
CA GLU A 416 -7.49 -38.79 9.84
C GLU A 416 -8.15 -39.43 11.07
N SER A 417 -7.80 -38.95 12.27
CA SER A 417 -8.35 -39.45 13.54
C SER A 417 -9.54 -38.61 14.01
N LEU A 418 -10.61 -39.29 14.42
CA LEU A 418 -11.76 -38.68 15.09
C LEU A 418 -11.43 -38.19 16.51
N GLU A 419 -10.30 -38.58 17.07
CA GLU A 419 -9.84 -38.14 18.39
C GLU A 419 -9.03 -36.83 18.34
N THR A 420 -8.62 -36.36 17.15
CA THR A 420 -7.89 -35.09 17.01
C THR A 420 -8.77 -33.91 17.44
N PRO A 421 -8.36 -33.10 18.44
CA PRO A 421 -9.12 -31.94 18.89
C PRO A 421 -9.30 -30.89 17.79
N ILE A 422 -10.42 -30.17 17.79
CA ILE A 422 -10.69 -29.14 16.78
C ILE A 422 -10.99 -27.81 17.46
N LEU A 423 -10.26 -26.77 17.06
CA LEU A 423 -10.51 -25.37 17.41
C LEU A 423 -11.10 -24.66 16.19
N GLY A 424 -12.38 -24.33 16.24
CA GLY A 424 -13.11 -23.71 15.15
C GLY A 424 -13.40 -22.24 15.40
N VAL A 425 -13.34 -21.42 14.35
CA VAL A 425 -13.94 -20.09 14.31
C VAL A 425 -14.92 -20.02 13.15
N ALA A 426 -16.17 -19.67 13.45
CA ALA A 426 -17.21 -19.46 12.45
C ALA A 426 -17.76 -18.03 12.54
N LEU A 427 -17.92 -17.35 11.40
CA LEU A 427 -18.65 -16.08 11.32
C LEU A 427 -19.93 -16.23 10.50
N GLY A 428 -21.09 -16.00 11.11
CA GLY A 428 -22.39 -16.06 10.43
C GLY A 428 -22.62 -17.38 9.68
N THR A 429 -22.81 -17.32 8.36
CA THR A 429 -22.99 -18.51 7.50
C THR A 429 -21.75 -19.41 7.42
N GLY A 430 -20.59 -18.97 7.90
CA GLY A 430 -19.41 -19.81 8.11
C GLY A 430 -19.65 -21.00 9.05
N ILE A 431 -20.78 -21.02 9.78
CA ILE A 431 -21.23 -22.20 10.54
C ILE A 431 -21.46 -23.44 9.66
N SER A 432 -21.59 -23.28 8.33
CA SER A 432 -21.88 -24.35 7.36
C SER A 432 -21.00 -25.58 7.55
N PHE A 433 -19.69 -25.39 7.45
CA PHE A 433 -18.72 -26.48 7.58
C PHE A 433 -18.78 -27.14 8.95
N PHE A 434 -18.84 -26.34 10.03
CA PHE A 434 -18.86 -26.86 11.39
C PHE A 434 -20.12 -27.65 11.71
N ARG A 435 -21.27 -27.23 11.17
CA ARG A 435 -22.53 -27.99 11.28
C ARG A 435 -22.41 -29.36 10.60
N ALA A 436 -21.90 -29.40 9.37
CA ALA A 436 -21.68 -30.66 8.65
C ALA A 436 -20.69 -31.56 9.41
N LEU A 437 -19.62 -30.99 9.94
CA LEU A 437 -18.60 -31.71 10.72
C LEU A 437 -19.18 -32.27 12.02
N LEU A 438 -20.01 -31.52 12.74
CA LEU A 438 -20.68 -31.98 13.96
C LEU A 438 -21.67 -33.11 13.67
N GLN A 439 -22.45 -33.04 12.58
CA GLN A 439 -23.30 -34.15 12.12
C GLN A 439 -22.49 -35.41 11.83
N HIS A 440 -21.35 -35.25 11.14
CA HIS A 440 -20.45 -36.35 10.81
C HIS A 440 -19.86 -37.01 12.05
N ARG A 441 -19.40 -36.21 13.02
CA ARG A 441 -18.87 -36.67 14.31
C ARG A 441 -19.94 -37.32 15.18
N ALA A 442 -21.16 -36.79 15.18
CA ALA A 442 -22.31 -37.35 15.89
C ALA A 442 -22.68 -38.74 15.38
N TYR A 443 -22.63 -38.97 14.06
CA TYR A 443 -22.85 -40.29 13.47
C TYR A 443 -21.85 -41.33 14.00
N TYR A 444 -20.55 -40.99 14.04
CA TYR A 444 -19.54 -41.91 14.59
C TYR A 444 -19.68 -42.12 16.10
N GLN A 445 -20.06 -41.09 16.87
CA GLN A 445 -20.37 -41.25 18.29
C GLN A 445 -21.52 -42.24 18.50
N GLU A 446 -22.55 -42.22 17.65
CA GLU A 446 -23.67 -43.17 17.69
C GLU A 446 -23.26 -44.61 17.33
N GLN A 447 -22.20 -44.77 16.56
CA GLN A 447 -21.57 -46.07 16.26
C GLN A 447 -20.57 -46.49 17.36
N ASN A 448 -20.59 -45.87 18.54
CA ASN A 448 -19.68 -46.13 19.67
C ASN A 448 -18.19 -45.89 19.35
N SER A 449 -17.87 -45.05 18.36
CA SER A 449 -16.49 -44.60 18.12
C SER A 449 -16.12 -43.50 19.11
N THR A 450 -14.86 -43.47 19.53
CA THR A 450 -14.32 -42.36 20.31
C THR A 450 -14.17 -41.13 19.40
N VAL A 451 -14.75 -40.01 19.82
CA VAL A 451 -14.70 -38.75 19.07
C VAL A 451 -14.35 -37.62 20.04
N SER A 452 -13.37 -36.79 19.68
CA SER A 452 -13.02 -35.64 20.53
C SER A 452 -13.97 -34.47 20.34
N LYS A 453 -14.05 -33.64 21.38
CA LYS A 453 -14.85 -32.41 21.38
C LYS A 453 -14.29 -31.36 20.42
N LEU A 454 -15.19 -30.60 19.81
CA LEU A 454 -14.89 -29.42 19.00
C LEU A 454 -15.15 -28.17 19.84
N ARG A 455 -14.20 -27.24 19.95
CA ARG A 455 -14.46 -25.90 20.52
C ARG A 455 -14.73 -24.92 19.40
N LEU A 456 -15.89 -24.27 19.41
CA LEU A 456 -16.31 -23.36 18.35
C LEU A 456 -16.50 -21.95 18.89
N TYR A 457 -15.70 -21.01 18.40
CA TYR A 457 -15.98 -19.58 18.57
C TYR A 457 -16.92 -19.12 17.45
N PHE A 458 -18.18 -18.87 17.80
CA PHE A 458 -19.22 -18.54 16.82
C PHE A 458 -19.58 -17.05 16.89
N GLY A 459 -19.18 -16.29 15.86
CA GLY A 459 -19.46 -14.87 15.73
C GLY A 459 -20.76 -14.59 15.00
N VAL A 460 -21.68 -13.90 15.67
CA VAL A 460 -22.98 -13.44 15.14
C VAL A 460 -23.22 -11.97 15.54
N ARG A 461 -24.26 -11.31 15.00
CA ARG A 461 -24.60 -9.95 15.45
C ARG A 461 -25.38 -10.00 16.75
N HIS A 462 -26.46 -10.77 16.76
CA HIS A 462 -27.44 -10.81 17.84
C HIS A 462 -27.85 -12.25 18.17
N ALA A 463 -27.67 -12.66 19.42
CA ALA A 463 -28.09 -13.98 19.88
C ALA A 463 -29.59 -14.24 19.64
N SER A 464 -30.42 -13.21 19.79
CA SER A 464 -31.87 -13.31 19.63
C SER A 464 -32.36 -13.34 18.18
N LYS A 465 -31.51 -13.02 17.20
CA LYS A 465 -31.96 -12.82 15.80
C LYS A 465 -31.23 -13.70 14.79
N ASP A 466 -29.91 -13.85 14.89
CA ASP A 466 -29.11 -14.53 13.86
C ASP A 466 -28.19 -15.63 14.40
N PHE A 467 -28.55 -16.19 15.56
CA PHE A 467 -27.93 -17.41 16.07
C PHE A 467 -28.43 -18.66 15.33
N LEU A 468 -27.77 -18.97 14.21
CA LEU A 468 -28.16 -20.07 13.34
C LEU A 468 -28.05 -21.43 14.04
N PHE A 469 -29.05 -22.28 13.86
CA PHE A 469 -29.08 -23.68 14.33
C PHE A 469 -28.96 -23.87 15.86
N GLN A 470 -29.32 -22.88 16.68
CA GLN A 470 -29.22 -22.91 18.15
C GLN A 470 -29.62 -24.28 18.77
N LYS A 471 -30.84 -24.77 18.47
CA LYS A 471 -31.36 -26.03 19.04
C LYS A 471 -30.49 -27.26 18.69
N GLU A 472 -29.96 -27.31 17.46
CA GLU A 472 -29.10 -28.39 16.99
C GLU A 472 -27.73 -28.31 17.69
N LEU A 473 -27.16 -27.11 17.79
CA LEU A 473 -25.89 -26.86 18.47
C LEU A 473 -25.98 -27.19 19.98
N ASP A 474 -27.06 -26.78 20.65
CA ASP A 474 -27.30 -27.10 22.06
C ASP A 474 -27.35 -28.62 22.30
N THR A 475 -27.89 -29.39 21.34
CA THR A 475 -27.90 -30.86 21.41
C THR A 475 -26.47 -31.42 21.34
N TYR A 476 -25.60 -30.86 20.51
CA TYR A 476 -24.19 -31.28 20.45
C TYR A 476 -23.40 -30.90 21.70
N VAL A 477 -23.74 -29.77 22.34
CA VAL A 477 -23.19 -29.41 23.66
C VAL A 477 -23.59 -30.44 24.71
N GLN A 478 -24.87 -30.81 24.78
CA GLN A 478 -25.37 -31.83 25.72
C GLN A 478 -24.75 -33.21 25.50
N ARG A 479 -24.46 -33.57 24.24
CA ARG A 479 -23.78 -34.81 23.86
C ARG A 479 -22.26 -34.80 24.09
N GLY A 480 -21.69 -33.68 24.57
CA GLY A 480 -20.25 -33.52 24.79
C GLY A 480 -19.41 -33.44 23.51
N LEU A 481 -20.04 -33.21 22.34
CA LEU A 481 -19.36 -33.08 21.06
C LEU A 481 -18.90 -31.65 20.76
N LEU A 482 -19.57 -30.65 21.36
CA LEU A 482 -19.35 -29.24 21.09
C LEU A 482 -19.12 -28.46 22.39
N GLU A 483 -18.09 -27.63 22.40
CA GLU A 483 -17.87 -26.56 23.37
C GLU A 483 -18.09 -25.22 22.65
N LEU A 484 -19.29 -24.66 22.80
CA LEU A 484 -19.72 -23.48 22.03
C LEU A 484 -19.39 -22.18 22.78
N VAL A 485 -18.65 -21.29 22.13
CA VAL A 485 -18.28 -19.97 22.64
C VAL A 485 -18.91 -18.89 21.73
N PRO A 486 -20.10 -18.38 22.09
CA PRO A 486 -20.77 -17.37 21.28
C PRO A 486 -20.14 -15.99 21.45
N ALA A 487 -20.01 -15.26 20.34
CA ALA A 487 -19.57 -13.88 20.29
C ALA A 487 -20.60 -13.02 19.55
N CYS A 488 -21.40 -12.29 20.31
CA CYS A 488 -22.52 -11.49 19.79
C CYS A 488 -22.13 -10.01 19.74
N SER A 489 -21.75 -9.56 18.55
CA SER A 489 -21.09 -8.27 18.35
C SER A 489 -21.96 -7.04 18.60
N HIS A 490 -23.29 -7.18 18.60
CA HIS A 490 -24.23 -6.06 18.70
C HIS A 490 -25.19 -6.18 19.90
N ASP A 491 -25.00 -7.16 20.79
CA ASP A 491 -25.85 -7.35 21.98
C ASP A 491 -25.38 -6.55 23.20
N SER A 492 -24.21 -5.90 23.12
CA SER A 492 -23.67 -5.07 24.21
C SER A 492 -23.01 -3.81 23.66
N SER A 493 -22.72 -2.84 24.54
CA SER A 493 -21.95 -1.64 24.16
C SER A 493 -20.51 -1.96 23.74
N ASN A 494 -19.98 -3.12 24.16
CA ASN A 494 -18.68 -3.61 23.74
C ASN A 494 -18.84 -4.45 22.47
N PHE A 495 -17.99 -4.22 21.47
CA PHE A 495 -18.01 -4.97 20.22
C PHE A 495 -17.36 -6.36 20.40
N VAL A 496 -18.16 -7.33 20.84
CA VAL A 496 -17.70 -8.68 21.16
C VAL A 496 -17.58 -9.55 19.91
N THR A 497 -16.37 -10.03 19.62
CA THR A 497 -16.06 -10.87 18.45
C THR A 497 -15.34 -12.16 18.86
N PRO A 498 -15.23 -13.18 17.98
CA PRO A 498 -14.40 -14.35 18.27
C PRO A 498 -12.96 -13.99 18.64
N VAL A 499 -12.38 -12.95 18.05
CA VAL A 499 -11.06 -12.41 18.44
C VAL A 499 -11.03 -12.02 19.92
N THR A 500 -12.04 -11.29 20.40
CA THR A 500 -12.11 -10.94 21.84
C THR A 500 -12.26 -12.19 22.70
N LYS A 501 -13.07 -13.17 22.28
CA LYS A 501 -13.30 -14.41 23.04
C LYS A 501 -12.09 -15.34 23.08
N LEU A 502 -11.30 -15.39 22.02
CA LEU A 502 -10.02 -16.10 21.99
C LEU A 502 -9.03 -15.53 23.00
N ARG A 503 -9.08 -14.21 23.26
CA ARG A 503 -8.22 -13.53 24.24
C ARG A 503 -8.72 -13.67 25.67
N ASP A 504 -10.02 -13.79 25.88
CA ASP A 504 -10.63 -13.91 27.22
C ASP A 504 -10.22 -15.21 27.94
N ASP A 505 -9.98 -16.30 27.19
CA ASP A 505 -9.66 -17.62 27.74
C ASP A 505 -8.50 -18.29 26.97
N PRO A 506 -7.27 -17.78 27.16
CA PRO A 506 -6.10 -18.27 26.43
C PRO A 506 -5.73 -19.71 26.82
N GLY A 507 -6.08 -20.14 28.04
CA GLY A 507 -5.85 -21.50 28.52
C GLY A 507 -6.57 -22.55 27.68
N SER A 508 -7.85 -22.31 27.36
CA SER A 508 -8.61 -23.22 26.48
C SER A 508 -8.09 -23.22 25.04
N VAL A 509 -7.52 -22.12 24.55
CA VAL A 509 -6.91 -22.08 23.22
C VAL A 509 -5.67 -22.98 23.17
N SER A 510 -4.71 -22.77 24.08
CA SER A 510 -3.50 -23.60 24.17
C SER A 510 -3.83 -25.07 24.41
N GLN A 511 -4.80 -25.37 25.29
CA GLN A 511 -5.22 -26.76 25.54
C GLN A 511 -5.58 -27.52 24.27
N TYR A 512 -6.25 -26.89 23.30
CA TYR A 512 -6.61 -27.55 22.05
C TYR A 512 -5.41 -27.70 21.11
N LEU A 513 -4.62 -26.64 20.95
CA LEU A 513 -3.56 -26.58 19.94
C LEU A 513 -2.31 -27.37 20.36
N ASP A 514 -1.98 -27.40 21.65
CA ASP A 514 -0.83 -28.13 22.19
C ASP A 514 -1.04 -29.64 22.15
N ASN A 515 -2.29 -30.08 22.25
CA ASN A 515 -2.68 -31.50 22.20
C ASN A 515 -2.91 -32.01 20.76
N GLY A 516 -2.14 -31.52 19.81
CA GLY A 516 -2.21 -31.99 18.42
C GLY A 516 -3.40 -31.45 17.62
N GLY A 517 -4.13 -30.47 18.14
CA GLY A 517 -5.39 -30.01 17.55
C GLY A 517 -5.23 -29.28 16.21
N VAL A 518 -6.34 -29.25 15.46
CA VAL A 518 -6.44 -28.55 14.17
C VAL A 518 -7.31 -27.32 14.31
N TYR A 519 -6.81 -26.19 13.79
CA TYR A 519 -7.53 -24.93 13.67
C TYR A 519 -8.26 -24.85 12.33
N PHE A 520 -9.55 -24.53 12.38
CA PHE A 520 -10.37 -24.22 11.22
C PHE A 520 -11.00 -22.83 11.35
N TYR A 521 -10.93 -22.03 10.30
CA TYR A 521 -11.69 -20.78 10.17
C TYR A 521 -12.63 -20.86 8.97
N CYS A 522 -13.93 -20.63 9.19
CA CYS A 522 -14.91 -20.47 8.11
C CYS A 522 -15.72 -19.17 8.26
N GLY A 523 -15.74 -18.32 7.24
CA GLY A 523 -16.50 -17.06 7.32
C GLY A 523 -16.01 -15.95 6.39
N ILE A 524 -15.96 -14.72 6.89
CA ILE A 524 -15.65 -13.53 6.10
C ILE A 524 -14.16 -13.49 5.73
N GLY A 525 -13.84 -13.21 4.46
CA GLY A 525 -12.46 -13.04 3.96
C GLY A 525 -11.83 -11.68 4.26
N GLY A 526 -10.79 -11.33 3.51
CA GLY A 526 -10.03 -10.09 3.73
C GLY A 526 -9.04 -10.21 4.91
N THR A 527 -8.91 -9.16 5.72
CA THR A 527 -7.97 -9.10 6.86
C THR A 527 -8.44 -9.84 8.11
N ILE A 528 -9.70 -10.29 8.13
CA ILE A 528 -10.34 -10.88 9.31
C ILE A 528 -9.64 -12.15 9.82
N PRO A 529 -9.24 -13.13 8.97
CA PRO A 529 -8.50 -14.31 9.44
C PRO A 529 -7.21 -13.95 10.19
N SER A 530 -6.47 -12.92 9.74
CA SER A 530 -5.22 -12.49 10.37
C SER A 530 -5.43 -11.93 11.79
N PHE A 531 -6.59 -11.32 12.08
CA PHE A 531 -6.90 -10.90 13.45
C PHE A 531 -7.12 -12.07 14.40
N HIS A 532 -7.67 -13.19 13.90
CA HIS A 532 -7.82 -14.41 14.69
C HIS A 532 -6.46 -15.09 14.91
N GLU A 533 -5.62 -15.11 13.88
CA GLU A 533 -4.24 -15.59 13.97
C GLU A 533 -3.47 -14.86 15.06
N ALA A 534 -3.46 -13.53 15.01
CA ALA A 534 -2.80 -12.71 16.03
C ALA A 534 -3.38 -12.93 17.44
N ALA A 535 -4.70 -13.14 17.55
CA ALA A 535 -5.33 -13.42 18.84
C ALA A 535 -4.89 -14.78 19.43
N ILE A 536 -4.75 -15.80 18.58
CA ILE A 536 -4.27 -17.13 18.98
C ILE A 536 -2.79 -17.07 19.36
N GLN A 537 -1.94 -16.39 18.59
CA GLN A 537 -0.52 -16.20 18.92
C GLN A 537 -0.36 -15.55 20.30
N VAL A 538 -1.14 -14.50 20.60
CA VAL A 538 -1.14 -13.86 21.92
C VAL A 538 -1.65 -14.80 23.02
N ALA A 539 -2.66 -15.61 22.72
CA ALA A 539 -3.19 -16.58 23.68
C ALA A 539 -2.15 -17.65 24.05
N LEU A 540 -1.50 -18.25 23.04
CA LEU A 540 -0.41 -19.22 23.24
C LEU A 540 0.75 -18.58 24.01
N GLN A 541 1.15 -17.37 23.62
CA GLN A 541 2.22 -16.62 24.28
C GLN A 541 1.95 -16.46 25.78
N THR A 542 0.70 -16.13 26.12
CA THR A 542 0.27 -15.91 27.51
C THR A 542 0.39 -17.20 28.33
N VAL A 543 0.03 -18.35 27.77
CA VAL A 543 0.04 -19.64 28.48
C VAL A 543 1.43 -20.24 28.54
N HIS A 544 2.16 -20.24 27.43
CA HIS A 544 3.52 -20.77 27.32
C HIS A 544 4.54 -19.88 28.04
N LYS A 545 4.19 -18.63 28.34
CA LYS A 545 5.10 -17.60 28.87
C LYS A 545 6.32 -17.41 27.97
N SER A 546 6.07 -17.40 26.66
CA SER A 546 7.07 -17.33 25.59
C SER A 546 7.12 -15.94 24.93
N THR A 547 7.95 -15.79 23.90
CA THR A 547 7.96 -14.60 23.03
C THR A 547 6.94 -14.75 21.91
N LEU A 548 6.38 -13.64 21.43
CA LEU A 548 5.42 -13.67 20.32
C LEU A 548 6.03 -14.29 19.05
N THR A 549 7.31 -14.06 18.79
CA THR A 549 8.04 -14.66 17.66
C THR A 549 7.99 -16.19 17.68
N LEU A 550 8.18 -16.81 18.85
CA LEU A 550 8.12 -18.28 18.96
C LEU A 550 6.71 -18.82 18.64
N GLU A 551 5.68 -18.08 19.03
CA GLU A 551 4.29 -18.46 18.74
C GLU A 551 3.89 -18.20 17.29
N MET A 552 4.51 -17.21 16.63
CA MET A 552 4.40 -17.03 15.18
C MET A 552 4.99 -18.24 14.46
N ASP A 553 6.21 -18.65 14.81
CA ASP A 553 6.87 -19.84 14.24
C ASP A 553 6.03 -21.11 14.47
N THR A 554 5.44 -21.24 15.67
CA THR A 554 4.54 -22.36 16.00
C THR A 554 3.30 -22.39 15.10
N VAL A 555 2.67 -21.23 14.87
CA VAL A 555 1.52 -21.11 13.96
C VAL A 555 1.92 -21.36 12.51
N ASP A 556 3.11 -20.95 12.08
CA ASP A 556 3.61 -21.20 10.73
C ASP A 556 3.94 -22.69 10.52
N GLU A 557 4.47 -23.38 11.53
CA GLU A 557 4.57 -24.84 11.54
C GLU A 557 3.18 -25.47 11.37
N MET A 558 2.17 -25.00 12.11
CA MET A 558 0.79 -25.49 11.97
C MET A 558 0.22 -25.30 10.57
N LYS A 559 0.51 -24.17 9.91
CA LYS A 559 0.12 -23.93 8.50
C LYS A 559 0.81 -24.93 7.57
N SER A 560 2.12 -25.12 7.71
CA SER A 560 2.90 -26.02 6.86
C SER A 560 2.52 -27.50 7.01
N THR A 561 2.07 -27.89 8.21
CA THR A 561 1.63 -29.27 8.53
C THR A 561 0.15 -29.51 8.28
N GLY A 562 -0.60 -28.50 7.79
CA GLY A 562 -2.04 -28.60 7.53
C GLY A 562 -2.91 -28.60 8.79
N ARG A 563 -2.35 -28.31 9.97
CA ARG A 563 -3.10 -28.12 11.23
C ARG A 563 -3.75 -26.74 11.35
N TRP A 564 -3.45 -25.81 10.44
CA TRP A 564 -4.09 -24.49 10.39
C TRP A 564 -4.75 -24.30 9.04
N GLN A 565 -6.08 -24.21 8.99
CA GLN A 565 -6.82 -24.15 7.73
C GLN A 565 -7.87 -23.05 7.73
N VAL A 566 -7.98 -22.34 6.61
CA VAL A 566 -8.85 -21.18 6.43
C VAL A 566 -9.65 -21.36 5.15
N GLU A 567 -10.99 -21.28 5.27
CA GLU A 567 -11.93 -21.15 4.15
C GLU A 567 -12.71 -19.86 4.40
N ALA A 568 -12.43 -18.81 3.64
CA ALA A 568 -13.13 -17.55 3.79
C ALA A 568 -13.89 -17.19 2.51
N PHE A 569 -14.85 -16.28 2.57
CA PHE A 569 -15.54 -15.79 1.39
C PHE A 569 -15.65 -14.27 1.51
N SER A 570 -15.43 -13.55 0.40
CA SER A 570 -15.47 -12.09 0.39
C SER A 570 -16.52 -11.58 -0.60
N SER A 571 -16.87 -10.29 -0.47
CA SER A 571 -17.78 -9.60 -1.40
C SER A 571 -17.18 -9.38 -2.78
N SER A 572 -15.87 -9.63 -2.97
CA SER A 572 -15.20 -9.57 -4.26
C SER A 572 -15.00 -10.98 -4.84
N PRO A 573 -15.47 -11.25 -6.08
CA PRO A 573 -15.27 -12.52 -6.79
C PRO A 573 -13.80 -12.97 -6.90
N ASP A 574 -12.83 -12.05 -6.82
CA ASP A 574 -11.41 -12.38 -6.97
C ASP A 574 -10.80 -13.00 -5.69
N HIS A 575 -11.35 -12.69 -4.52
CA HIS A 575 -10.90 -13.28 -3.26
C HIS A 575 -11.27 -14.76 -3.10
N GLU A 576 -12.38 -15.22 -3.71
CA GLU A 576 -12.73 -16.65 -3.77
C GLU A 576 -11.64 -17.44 -4.53
N ASN A 577 -10.99 -16.84 -5.53
CA ASN A 577 -9.84 -17.43 -6.23
C ASN A 577 -8.54 -17.33 -5.43
N ALA A 578 -8.35 -16.26 -4.65
CA ALA A 578 -7.18 -16.08 -3.79
C ALA A 578 -7.05 -17.16 -2.70
N LEU A 579 -8.17 -17.74 -2.24
CA LEU A 579 -8.18 -18.85 -1.27
C LEU A 579 -7.81 -20.19 -1.88
N GLN A 580 -8.15 -20.44 -3.15
CA GLN A 580 -7.62 -21.58 -3.91
C GLN A 580 -6.09 -21.49 -4.04
N ASP A 581 -5.54 -20.28 -4.14
CA ASP A 581 -4.09 -20.04 -4.15
C ASP A 581 -3.46 -20.14 -2.76
N GLN A 582 -4.16 -19.70 -1.70
CA GLN A 582 -3.67 -19.79 -0.32
C GLN A 582 -3.48 -21.24 0.15
N GLN A 583 -4.30 -22.18 -0.34
CA GLN A 583 -4.12 -23.61 -0.09
C GLN A 583 -2.97 -24.25 -0.85
N LYS A 584 -2.63 -23.72 -2.04
CA LYS A 584 -1.41 -24.13 -2.74
C LYS A 584 -0.16 -23.63 -2.03
N ARG A 585 -0.21 -22.45 -1.37
CA ARG A 585 0.89 -21.90 -0.55
C ARG A 585 1.21 -22.75 0.67
N GLN A 586 0.21 -23.33 1.33
CA GLN A 586 0.46 -24.25 2.46
C GLN A 586 1.21 -25.52 2.06
N THR A 587 1.27 -25.84 0.76
CA THR A 587 2.07 -26.98 0.27
C THR A 587 3.49 -26.62 -0.20
N LYS A 588 3.91 -25.34 -0.19
CA LYS A 588 5.28 -24.92 -0.53
C LYS A 588 5.77 -23.72 0.31
N LYS A 589 6.64 -24.04 1.28
CA LYS A 589 7.46 -23.19 2.18
C LYS A 589 7.65 -21.70 1.82
N GLU A 590 7.31 -20.81 2.76
CA GLU A 590 7.84 -19.44 2.88
C GLU A 590 9.30 -19.50 3.35
N ASP A 591 10.26 -19.38 2.42
CA ASP A 591 11.70 -19.39 2.76
C ASP A 591 12.59 -18.76 1.67
N THR A 592 12.04 -17.94 0.76
CA THR A 592 12.83 -17.39 -0.35
C THR A 592 13.45 -16.03 0.05
N PRO A 593 14.79 -15.93 0.19
CA PRO A 593 15.45 -14.67 0.57
C PRO A 593 15.22 -13.54 -0.43
N ILE A 594 15.25 -12.29 0.02
CA ILE A 594 15.11 -11.06 -0.80
C ILE A 594 16.06 -11.09 -1.99
N SER A 595 17.28 -11.62 -1.81
CA SER A 595 18.24 -11.78 -2.91
C SER A 595 17.73 -12.64 -4.06
N ASP A 596 16.90 -13.63 -3.74
CA ASP A 596 16.37 -14.63 -4.67
C ASP A 596 15.09 -14.12 -5.32
N VAL A 597 14.29 -13.34 -4.59
CA VAL A 597 13.11 -12.62 -5.11
C VAL A 597 13.53 -11.55 -6.13
N VAL A 598 14.58 -10.79 -5.82
CA VAL A 598 15.03 -9.67 -6.65
C VAL A 598 15.89 -10.12 -7.84
N GLY A 599 16.64 -11.21 -7.71
CA GLY A 599 17.55 -11.68 -8.75
C GLY A 599 18.67 -10.66 -9.04
N ASP A 600 19.26 -10.73 -10.24
CA ASP A 600 20.24 -9.73 -10.71
C ASP A 600 19.56 -8.43 -11.14
N CYS A 601 20.10 -7.30 -10.69
CA CYS A 601 19.53 -5.99 -10.96
C CYS A 601 20.62 -4.90 -11.09
N ALA A 602 20.25 -3.76 -11.69
CA ALA A 602 21.19 -2.69 -11.99
C ALA A 602 21.68 -1.94 -10.73
N MET A 603 20.83 -1.89 -9.69
CA MET A 603 21.10 -1.32 -8.37
C MET A 603 20.23 -2.01 -7.32
N PHE A 604 20.50 -1.80 -6.03
CA PHE A 604 19.56 -2.18 -4.98
C PHE A 604 19.57 -1.12 -3.87
N CYS A 605 18.40 -0.56 -3.55
CA CYS A 605 18.27 0.42 -2.48
C CYS A 605 16.87 0.36 -1.87
N PHE A 606 16.77 0.23 -0.56
CA PHE A 606 15.50 0.13 0.18
C PHE A 606 15.37 1.10 1.36
N GLN A 607 16.19 2.16 1.39
CA GLN A 607 16.33 3.02 2.57
C GLN A 607 15.14 3.96 2.86
N CYS A 608 14.16 4.10 1.96
CA CYS A 608 13.02 5.02 2.14
C CYS A 608 11.66 4.33 2.07
N GLY A 609 10.66 4.93 2.70
CA GLY A 609 9.27 4.46 2.77
C GLY A 609 8.51 4.46 1.44
N GLN A 610 9.18 4.72 0.32
CA GLN A 610 8.64 4.63 -1.05
C GLN A 610 9.47 3.70 -1.94
N THR A 611 10.30 2.84 -1.34
CA THR A 611 11.03 1.85 -2.11
C THR A 611 10.06 1.01 -2.94
N ASN A 612 10.45 0.68 -4.16
CA ASN A 612 9.61 -0.03 -5.10
C ASN A 612 9.07 -1.34 -4.48
N GLN A 613 7.74 -1.52 -4.50
CA GLN A 613 7.02 -2.69 -3.97
C GLN A 613 7.22 -2.95 -2.46
N GLY A 614 7.79 -2.01 -1.71
CA GLY A 614 8.16 -2.24 -0.30
C GLY A 614 9.34 -3.20 -0.11
N ILE A 615 10.04 -3.58 -1.19
CA ILE A 615 11.18 -4.52 -1.16
C ILE A 615 12.50 -3.79 -1.44
N GLY A 616 12.61 -3.08 -2.56
CA GLY A 616 13.87 -2.53 -3.04
C GLY A 616 13.78 -1.92 -4.43
N CYS A 617 14.44 -0.78 -4.66
CA CYS A 617 14.59 -0.20 -5.98
C CYS A 617 15.70 -0.90 -6.77
N THR A 618 15.36 -1.50 -7.92
CA THR A 618 16.25 -2.44 -8.63
C THR A 618 16.79 -1.93 -9.98
N LYS A 619 16.10 -0.98 -10.60
CA LYS A 619 16.48 -0.39 -11.91
C LYS A 619 16.84 1.08 -11.80
N ILE A 620 15.99 1.85 -11.12
CA ILE A 620 16.18 3.25 -10.76
C ILE A 620 15.44 3.46 -9.44
N GLY A 621 15.92 4.34 -8.59
CA GLY A 621 15.19 4.74 -7.39
C GLY A 621 13.88 5.43 -7.75
N VAL A 622 12.81 5.21 -6.98
CA VAL A 622 11.55 5.97 -7.11
C VAL A 622 11.80 7.48 -6.95
N CYS A 623 12.82 7.86 -6.19
CA CYS A 623 13.30 9.23 -6.06
C CYS A 623 14.09 9.78 -7.27
N GLY A 624 14.33 8.97 -8.31
CA GLY A 624 15.17 9.30 -9.45
C GLY A 624 16.65 8.93 -9.28
N LYS A 625 17.04 8.24 -8.19
CA LYS A 625 18.44 7.81 -7.98
C LYS A 625 18.88 6.81 -9.04
N THR A 626 19.91 7.13 -9.81
CA THR A 626 20.43 6.25 -10.86
C THR A 626 21.26 5.10 -10.28
N PRO A 627 21.45 3.99 -11.04
CA PRO A 627 22.32 2.91 -10.64
C PRO A 627 23.76 3.32 -10.31
N THR A 628 24.30 4.26 -11.09
CA THR A 628 25.63 4.84 -10.88
C THR A 628 25.72 5.49 -9.50
N VAL A 629 24.81 6.41 -9.20
CA VAL A 629 24.79 7.11 -7.91
C VAL A 629 24.55 6.13 -6.75
N ALA A 630 23.67 5.14 -6.91
CA ALA A 630 23.43 4.13 -5.89
C ALA A 630 24.70 3.32 -5.56
N ALA A 631 25.42 2.84 -6.58
CA ALA A 631 26.65 2.09 -6.38
C ALA A 631 27.77 2.95 -5.74
N LEU A 632 27.88 4.22 -6.14
CA LEU A 632 28.84 5.15 -5.54
C LEU A 632 28.51 5.47 -4.07
N GLN A 633 27.22 5.61 -3.72
CA GLN A 633 26.79 5.76 -2.32
C GLN A 633 27.14 4.51 -1.49
N ASP A 634 26.90 3.31 -2.02
CA ASP A 634 27.26 2.06 -1.34
C ASP A 634 28.78 1.97 -1.11
N LEU A 635 29.57 2.33 -2.13
CA LEU A 635 31.03 2.35 -2.04
C LEU A 635 31.55 3.37 -1.02
N LEU A 636 30.97 4.58 -1.01
CA LEU A 636 31.33 5.61 -0.04
C LEU A 636 31.06 5.12 1.39
N VAL A 637 29.89 4.54 1.66
CA VAL A 637 29.57 4.00 2.98
C VAL A 637 30.52 2.86 3.38
N ASP A 638 30.88 1.97 2.46
CA ASP A 638 31.88 0.93 2.71
C ASP A 638 33.26 1.50 3.08
N HIS A 639 33.73 2.52 2.35
CA HIS A 639 35.00 3.18 2.66
C HIS A 639 34.96 3.93 4.00
N LEU A 640 33.84 4.57 4.32
CA LEU A 640 33.66 5.25 5.61
C LEU A 640 33.70 4.28 6.80
N LYS A 641 33.30 3.01 6.62
CA LYS A 641 33.45 1.96 7.64
C LYS A 641 34.92 1.70 7.99
N GLN A 642 35.79 1.59 6.99
CA GLN A 642 37.23 1.42 7.22
C GLN A 642 37.88 2.67 7.81
N LEU A 643 37.56 3.86 7.28
CA LEU A 643 38.02 5.14 7.84
C LEU A 643 37.67 5.22 9.33
N SER A 644 36.42 4.90 9.65
CA SER A 644 35.91 4.93 11.01
C SER A 644 36.53 3.89 11.93
N TRP A 645 36.93 2.74 11.40
CA TRP A 645 37.71 1.76 12.16
C TRP A 645 39.01 2.37 12.66
N TYR A 646 39.80 3.04 11.81
CA TYR A 646 41.04 3.70 12.26
C TYR A 646 40.77 4.83 13.24
N ALA A 647 39.78 5.69 12.98
CA ALA A 647 39.40 6.77 13.89
C ALA A 647 39.02 6.22 15.27
N HIS A 648 38.22 5.14 15.31
CA HIS A 648 37.83 4.48 16.55
C HIS A 648 39.01 3.83 17.28
N GLN A 649 39.94 3.17 16.56
CA GLN A 649 41.15 2.60 17.16
C GLN A 649 42.07 3.68 17.74
N ILE A 650 42.23 4.81 17.05
CA ILE A 650 42.99 5.96 17.56
C ILE A 650 42.39 6.44 18.89
N HIS A 651 41.08 6.64 18.97
CA HIS A 651 40.39 7.06 20.20
C HIS A 651 40.44 6.02 21.32
N THR A 652 40.58 4.74 20.98
CA THR A 652 40.81 3.66 21.97
C THR A 652 42.23 3.70 22.55
N VAL A 653 43.22 4.17 21.77
CA VAL A 653 44.60 4.34 22.22
C VAL A 653 44.78 5.65 22.98
N ASP A 654 44.21 6.73 22.46
CA ASP A 654 44.24 8.07 23.03
C ASP A 654 42.88 8.76 22.80
N PRO A 655 42.00 8.81 23.82
CA PRO A 655 40.68 9.42 23.68
C PRO A 655 40.70 10.88 23.24
N GLU A 656 41.79 11.60 23.47
CA GLU A 656 41.92 13.04 23.16
C GLU A 656 42.65 13.30 21.84
N ALA A 657 42.89 12.26 21.04
CA ALA A 657 43.50 12.41 19.72
C ALA A 657 42.66 13.32 18.82
N ASN A 658 43.31 14.22 18.10
CA ASN A 658 42.62 15.17 17.23
C ASN A 658 42.30 14.56 15.86
N THR A 659 41.04 14.18 15.66
CA THR A 659 40.49 13.75 14.35
C THR A 659 39.45 14.72 13.80
N ARG A 660 39.34 15.94 14.37
CA ARG A 660 38.20 16.85 14.18
C ARG A 660 37.83 17.13 12.73
N GLY A 661 38.83 17.33 11.86
CA GLY A 661 38.57 17.56 10.43
C GLY A 661 37.89 16.37 9.75
N ILE A 662 38.30 15.15 10.13
CA ILE A 662 37.78 13.90 9.59
C ILE A 662 36.42 13.56 10.20
N ASP A 663 36.22 13.89 11.47
CA ASP A 663 34.92 13.78 12.16
C ASP A 663 33.84 14.57 11.39
N ARG A 664 34.13 15.84 11.06
CA ARG A 664 33.23 16.72 10.29
C ARG A 664 33.02 16.23 8.85
N PHE A 665 34.09 15.80 8.18
CA PHE A 665 33.97 15.20 6.84
C PHE A 665 33.04 13.98 6.84
N THR A 666 33.18 13.09 7.84
CA THR A 666 32.38 11.87 7.95
C THR A 666 30.89 12.16 8.09
N LEU A 667 30.52 13.24 8.81
CA LEU A 667 29.12 13.68 8.90
C LEU A 667 28.55 14.03 7.52
N VAL A 668 29.22 14.94 6.81
CA VAL A 668 28.75 15.44 5.51
C VAL A 668 28.72 14.32 4.47
N ALA A 669 29.74 13.45 4.48
CA ALA A 669 29.80 12.29 3.60
C ALA A 669 28.63 11.31 3.87
N LEU A 670 28.32 10.99 5.12
CA LEU A 670 27.14 10.17 5.45
C LEU A 670 25.83 10.85 5.03
N PHE A 671 25.67 12.13 5.39
CA PHE A 671 24.46 12.91 5.09
C PHE A 671 24.22 13.00 3.57
N SER A 672 25.28 13.11 2.76
CA SER A 672 25.16 13.14 1.29
C SER A 672 24.49 11.89 0.69
N THR A 673 24.50 10.76 1.41
CA THR A 673 23.89 9.49 0.98
C THR A 673 22.44 9.28 1.45
N LEU A 674 21.88 10.27 2.17
CA LEU A 674 20.50 10.29 2.63
C LEU A 674 19.55 10.54 1.44
N THR A 675 18.34 10.00 1.50
CA THR A 675 17.33 10.12 0.43
C THR A 675 17.05 11.58 0.08
N ASN A 676 17.11 11.89 -1.22
CA ASN A 676 16.86 13.23 -1.78
C ASN A 676 17.88 14.30 -1.33
N VAL A 677 19.10 13.92 -0.94
CA VAL A 677 20.19 14.88 -0.66
C VAL A 677 21.05 15.12 -1.90
N ASN A 678 21.78 14.09 -2.36
CA ASN A 678 22.77 14.27 -3.42
C ASN A 678 22.65 13.21 -4.52
N PHE A 679 22.56 13.68 -5.76
CA PHE A 679 22.47 12.88 -6.99
C PHE A 679 23.61 13.18 -7.96
N ASP A 680 24.60 13.98 -7.55
CA ASP A 680 25.75 14.32 -8.37
C ASP A 680 26.84 13.24 -8.24
N ALA A 681 26.99 12.43 -9.29
CA ALA A 681 28.00 11.38 -9.36
C ALA A 681 29.43 11.92 -9.18
N ALA A 682 29.76 13.11 -9.70
CA ALA A 682 31.09 13.68 -9.59
C ALA A 682 31.44 14.02 -8.15
N ARG A 683 30.47 14.53 -7.36
CA ARG A 683 30.66 14.75 -5.92
C ARG A 683 30.89 13.45 -5.16
N PHE A 684 30.22 12.35 -5.52
CA PHE A 684 30.48 11.07 -4.85
C PHE A 684 31.88 10.52 -5.16
N VAL A 685 32.38 10.72 -6.38
CA VAL A 685 33.79 10.39 -6.71
C VAL A 685 34.74 11.18 -5.81
N GLN A 686 34.53 12.49 -5.66
CA GLN A 686 35.34 13.33 -4.76
C GLN A 686 35.27 12.87 -3.30
N PHE A 687 34.08 12.56 -2.78
CA PHE A 687 33.94 12.03 -1.43
C PHE A 687 34.69 10.70 -1.24
N ILE A 688 34.71 9.83 -2.26
CA ILE A 688 35.44 8.56 -2.21
C ILE A 688 36.96 8.81 -2.20
N GLU A 689 37.46 9.77 -2.98
CA GLU A 689 38.87 10.20 -2.99
C GLU A 689 39.31 10.75 -1.64
N GLU A 690 38.54 11.69 -1.09
CA GLU A 690 38.80 12.32 0.21
C GLU A 690 38.76 11.28 1.33
N THR A 691 37.80 10.35 1.30
CA THR A 691 37.72 9.24 2.27
C THR A 691 38.98 8.38 2.23
N LYS A 692 39.52 8.09 1.05
CA LYS A 692 40.76 7.33 0.89
C LYS A 692 41.95 8.09 1.48
N ALA A 693 42.12 9.36 1.14
CA ALA A 693 43.21 10.20 1.66
C ALA A 693 43.16 10.35 3.19
N HIS A 694 41.96 10.52 3.75
CA HIS A 694 41.75 10.55 5.19
C HIS A 694 42.04 9.21 5.87
N THR A 695 41.68 8.09 5.22
CA THR A 695 42.02 6.74 5.73
C THR A 695 43.52 6.53 5.81
N ASP A 696 44.27 6.91 4.76
CA ASP A 696 45.74 6.76 4.73
C ASP A 696 46.42 7.65 5.80
N THR A 697 45.87 8.84 6.02
CA THR A 697 46.29 9.75 7.09
C THR A 697 46.07 9.13 8.47
N LEU A 698 44.87 8.60 8.74
CA LEU A 698 44.54 7.93 10.01
C LEU A 698 45.38 6.67 10.22
N ALA A 699 45.64 5.88 9.18
CA ALA A 699 46.47 4.68 9.29
C ALA A 699 47.90 5.03 9.75
N SER A 700 48.48 6.08 9.17
CA SER A 700 49.80 6.60 9.55
C SER A 700 49.79 7.15 10.98
N GLN A 701 48.75 7.92 11.35
CA GLN A 701 48.57 8.45 12.70
C GLN A 701 48.41 7.34 13.75
N TYR A 702 47.61 6.31 13.46
CA TYR A 702 47.39 5.16 14.34
C TYR A 702 48.68 4.38 14.59
N ALA A 703 49.47 4.12 13.53
CA ALA A 703 50.75 3.45 13.65
C ALA A 703 51.75 4.25 14.50
N ALA A 704 51.88 5.55 14.24
CA ALA A 704 52.73 6.44 15.01
C ALA A 704 52.30 6.54 16.48
N LEU A 705 50.99 6.62 16.74
CA LEU A 705 50.43 6.68 18.08
C LEU A 705 50.65 5.38 18.86
N CYS A 706 50.43 4.23 18.22
CA CYS A 706 50.71 2.92 18.82
C CYS A 706 52.19 2.79 19.18
N GLN A 707 53.09 3.18 18.26
CA GLN A 707 54.52 3.19 18.51
C GLN A 707 54.88 4.11 19.69
N ALA A 708 54.35 5.33 19.73
CA ALA A 708 54.60 6.29 20.79
C ALA A 708 54.09 5.83 22.17
N LYS A 709 52.99 5.06 22.21
CA LYS A 709 52.37 4.55 23.44
C LYS A 709 52.79 3.11 23.78
N GLY A 710 53.72 2.51 23.03
CA GLY A 710 54.18 1.13 23.25
C GLY A 710 53.09 0.07 23.05
N LYS A 711 52.06 0.35 22.22
CA LYS A 711 51.00 -0.60 21.87
C LYS A 711 51.26 -1.22 20.50
N THR A 712 50.78 -2.45 20.29
CA THR A 712 50.76 -3.09 18.98
C THR A 712 49.55 -2.63 18.18
N THR A 713 49.74 -2.36 16.89
CA THR A 713 48.64 -2.04 15.98
C THR A 713 47.77 -3.27 15.78
N ALA A 714 46.45 -3.11 15.91
CA ALA A 714 45.51 -4.15 15.51
C ALA A 714 45.51 -4.33 13.98
N SER A 715 45.25 -5.56 13.52
CA SER A 715 45.03 -5.82 12.10
C SER A 715 43.66 -5.29 11.68
N VAL A 716 43.59 -4.68 10.51
CA VAL A 716 42.32 -4.25 9.92
C VAL A 716 41.45 -5.50 9.67
N PRO A 717 40.15 -5.50 10.08
CA PRO A 717 39.30 -6.69 9.98
C PRO A 717 39.12 -7.21 8.55
N TRP A 718 39.04 -6.31 7.58
CA TRP A 718 38.87 -6.65 6.17
C TRP A 718 39.74 -5.74 5.30
N LYS A 719 40.09 -6.23 4.10
CA LYS A 719 40.78 -5.41 3.12
C LYS A 719 39.72 -4.63 2.32
N ARG A 720 39.86 -3.30 2.26
CA ARG A 720 39.02 -2.43 1.40
C ARG A 720 39.12 -2.88 -0.05
N ALA A 721 38.01 -2.82 -0.78
CA ALA A 721 38.04 -3.02 -2.22
C ALA A 721 38.92 -1.95 -2.88
N GLU A 722 39.89 -2.37 -3.71
CA GLU A 722 40.75 -1.44 -4.45
C GLU A 722 40.04 -1.06 -5.77
N ALA A 723 39.97 0.24 -6.03
CA ALA A 723 39.49 0.79 -7.29
C ALA A 723 40.34 2.01 -7.68
N ASN A 724 40.56 2.21 -8.98
CA ASN A 724 41.16 3.42 -9.51
C ASN A 724 40.15 4.59 -9.44
N VAL A 725 40.47 5.64 -8.69
CA VAL A 725 39.48 6.67 -8.35
C VAL A 725 39.19 7.65 -9.50
N VAL A 726 40.02 7.64 -10.54
CA VAL A 726 39.77 8.40 -11.79
C VAL A 726 38.84 7.69 -12.77
N ASP A 727 38.46 6.43 -12.53
CA ASP A 727 37.56 5.68 -13.41
C ASP A 727 36.22 5.42 -12.72
N ILE A 728 35.18 6.17 -13.13
CA ILE A 728 33.84 6.05 -12.55
C ILE A 728 33.21 4.67 -12.81
N GLU A 729 33.54 4.00 -13.92
CA GLU A 729 32.98 2.68 -14.22
C GLU A 729 33.57 1.62 -13.29
N GLU A 730 34.86 1.71 -12.98
CA GLU A 730 35.53 0.86 -12.01
C GLU A 730 34.98 1.07 -10.58
N LEU A 731 34.76 2.33 -10.20
CA LEU A 731 34.12 2.67 -8.92
C LEU A 731 32.70 2.10 -8.82
N VAL A 732 31.89 2.23 -9.88
CA VAL A 732 30.54 1.65 -9.91
C VAL A 732 30.58 0.14 -9.83
N ALA A 733 31.47 -0.52 -10.57
CA ALA A 733 31.64 -1.97 -10.54
C ALA A 733 32.06 -2.46 -9.14
N THR A 734 32.88 -1.69 -8.44
CA THR A 734 33.31 -1.98 -7.07
C THR A 734 32.19 -1.75 -6.06
N GLY A 735 31.45 -0.64 -6.17
CA GLY A 735 30.28 -0.34 -5.34
C GLY A 735 29.23 -1.43 -5.37
N ARG A 736 28.96 -2.01 -6.55
CA ARG A 736 28.04 -3.16 -6.69
C ARG A 736 28.45 -4.39 -5.86
N LYS A 737 29.75 -4.61 -5.65
CA LYS A 737 30.26 -5.77 -4.88
C LYS A 737 30.09 -5.59 -3.37
N VAL A 738 30.05 -4.36 -2.89
CA VAL A 738 29.94 -4.03 -1.45
C VAL A 738 28.53 -3.58 -1.04
N GLY A 739 27.66 -3.32 -2.01
CA GLY A 739 26.27 -2.91 -1.79
C GLY A 739 25.40 -3.95 -1.09
N VAL A 740 24.21 -3.51 -0.68
CA VAL A 740 23.29 -4.27 0.18
C VAL A 740 22.89 -5.62 -0.42
N LEU A 741 22.61 -5.69 -1.73
CA LEU A 741 22.22 -6.94 -2.38
C LEU A 741 23.32 -8.01 -2.34
N SER A 742 24.58 -7.60 -2.50
CA SER A 742 25.72 -8.52 -2.41
C SER A 742 25.84 -9.10 -1.00
N ARG A 743 25.51 -8.31 0.03
CA ARG A 743 25.44 -8.78 1.42
C ARG A 743 24.24 -9.68 1.70
N LEU A 744 23.06 -9.37 1.16
CA LEU A 744 21.88 -10.27 1.24
C LEU A 744 22.20 -11.64 0.65
N ARG A 745 22.85 -11.66 -0.53
CA ARG A 745 23.29 -12.89 -1.20
C ARG A 745 24.30 -13.68 -0.37
N ALA A 746 25.31 -13.01 0.17
CA ALA A 746 26.36 -13.65 0.95
C ALA A 746 25.85 -14.16 2.30
N GLY A 747 24.99 -13.39 2.96
CA GLY A 747 24.50 -13.68 4.31
C GLY A 747 23.36 -14.68 4.36
N ARG A 748 22.52 -14.76 3.30
CA ARG A 748 21.29 -15.58 3.26
C ARG A 748 20.40 -15.38 4.50
N ASN A 749 20.48 -14.20 5.11
CA ASN A 749 19.78 -13.82 6.34
C ASN A 749 19.33 -12.36 6.21
N ASP A 750 18.14 -12.19 5.62
CA ASP A 750 17.61 -10.87 5.31
C ASP A 750 17.34 -10.04 6.57
N ALA A 751 16.95 -10.67 7.68
CA ALA A 751 16.70 -9.99 8.94
C ALA A 751 17.98 -9.34 9.51
N LEU A 752 19.08 -10.09 9.54
CA LEU A 752 20.37 -9.57 10.02
C LEU A 752 20.87 -8.41 9.15
N VAL A 753 20.85 -8.57 7.82
CA VAL A 753 21.27 -7.51 6.89
C VAL A 753 20.35 -6.29 7.00
N GLY A 754 19.04 -6.50 7.15
CA GLY A 754 18.06 -5.45 7.40
C GLY A 754 18.37 -4.65 8.68
N LEU A 755 18.71 -5.31 9.78
CA LEU A 755 19.11 -4.65 11.04
C LEU A 755 20.42 -3.87 10.91
N GLN A 756 21.41 -4.44 10.21
CA GLN A 756 22.68 -3.74 9.92
C GLN A 756 22.43 -2.49 9.07
N GLU A 757 21.56 -2.56 8.07
CA GLU A 757 21.19 -1.41 7.25
C GLU A 757 20.35 -0.39 8.02
N MET A 758 19.46 -0.82 8.91
CA MET A 758 18.74 0.08 9.81
C MET A 758 19.71 0.91 10.66
N LEU A 759 20.85 0.34 11.09
CA LEU A 759 21.87 1.09 11.82
C LEU A 759 22.57 2.11 10.91
N VAL A 760 22.94 1.73 9.68
CA VAL A 760 23.47 2.67 8.68
C VAL A 760 22.49 3.83 8.47
N TYR A 761 21.19 3.56 8.37
CA TYR A 761 20.16 4.58 8.18
C TYR A 761 20.00 5.47 9.41
N GLY A 762 20.02 4.89 10.61
CA GLY A 762 20.09 5.66 11.86
C GLY A 762 21.28 6.62 11.87
N LEU A 763 22.47 6.16 11.47
CA LEU A 763 23.68 6.98 11.40
C LEU A 763 23.59 8.11 10.37
N LYS A 764 22.94 7.89 9.22
CA LYS A 764 22.67 8.97 8.24
C LYS A 764 21.78 10.06 8.82
N GLY A 765 20.71 9.67 9.53
CA GLY A 765 19.82 10.61 10.22
C GLY A 765 20.54 11.39 11.34
N LEU A 766 21.31 10.68 12.17
CA LEU A 766 22.14 11.26 13.22
C LEU A 766 23.14 12.28 12.66
N ALA A 767 23.81 11.93 11.55
CA ALA A 767 24.77 12.80 10.90
C ALA A 767 24.12 14.09 10.39
N ALA A 768 22.92 14.01 9.82
CA ALA A 768 22.17 15.19 9.35
C ALA A 768 21.86 16.18 10.48
N TYR A 769 21.34 15.71 11.62
CA TYR A 769 21.04 16.59 12.76
C TYR A 769 22.32 17.20 13.38
N THR A 770 23.40 16.42 13.42
CA THR A 770 24.68 16.89 13.94
C THR A 770 25.30 17.95 13.03
N ASP A 771 25.19 17.79 11.70
CA ASP A 771 25.67 18.75 10.70
C ASP A 771 24.99 20.13 10.83
N HIS A 772 23.69 20.16 11.17
CA HIS A 772 22.99 21.42 11.42
C HIS A 772 23.53 22.16 12.65
N SER A 773 23.86 21.45 13.73
CA SER A 773 24.49 22.07 14.91
C SER A 773 25.88 22.62 14.58
N LEU A 774 26.62 21.90 13.73
CA LEU A 774 27.94 22.32 13.26
C LEU A 774 27.91 23.64 12.49
N GLN A 775 26.82 23.97 11.78
CA GLN A 775 26.70 25.27 11.11
C GLN A 775 26.74 26.45 12.09
N PHE A 776 26.31 26.24 13.35
CA PHE A 776 26.43 27.22 14.43
C PHE A 776 27.79 27.17 15.14
N GLY A 777 28.69 26.28 14.73
CA GLY A 777 29.94 25.99 15.43
C GLY A 777 29.74 25.20 16.73
N GLN A 778 28.55 24.60 16.95
CA GLN A 778 28.24 23.80 18.12
C GLN A 778 28.46 22.32 17.84
N GLU A 779 29.21 21.64 18.72
CA GLU A 779 29.66 20.27 18.48
C GLU A 779 29.77 19.50 19.80
N ARG A 780 29.52 18.18 19.77
CA ARG A 780 29.83 17.28 20.89
C ARG A 780 30.63 16.07 20.43
N THR A 781 31.83 15.90 20.99
CA THR A 781 32.79 14.83 20.64
C THR A 781 32.21 13.43 20.76
N GLU A 782 31.35 13.19 21.75
CA GLU A 782 30.70 11.89 21.96
C GLU A 782 29.86 11.40 20.77
N ILE A 783 29.24 12.32 20.02
CA ILE A 783 28.43 11.97 18.84
C ILE A 783 29.33 11.44 17.72
N TYR A 784 30.44 12.13 17.44
CA TYR A 784 31.43 11.69 16.46
C TYR A 784 32.08 10.37 16.85
N ARG A 785 32.45 10.22 18.13
CA ARG A 785 33.00 8.97 18.67
C ARG A 785 32.05 7.80 18.43
N PHE A 786 30.75 7.99 18.68
CA PHE A 786 29.74 6.96 18.43
C PHE A 786 29.56 6.64 16.94
N ILE A 787 29.52 7.66 16.06
CA ILE A 787 29.42 7.43 14.61
C ILE A 787 30.57 6.55 14.12
N HIS A 788 31.80 6.87 14.54
CA HIS A 788 32.97 6.07 14.20
C HIS A 788 32.94 4.67 14.84
N GLU A 789 32.51 4.55 16.09
CA GLU A 789 32.32 3.26 16.77
C GLU A 789 31.31 2.37 16.02
N ALA A 790 30.14 2.90 15.66
CA ALA A 790 29.08 2.15 15.01
C ALA A 790 29.46 1.72 13.58
N LEU A 791 30.13 2.59 12.81
CA LEU A 791 30.69 2.24 11.50
C LEU A 791 31.83 1.22 11.62
N SER A 792 32.70 1.35 12.63
CA SER A 792 33.74 0.37 12.96
C SER A 792 33.14 -0.98 13.37
N PHE A 793 32.04 -0.99 14.12
CA PHE A 793 31.28 -2.18 14.49
C PHE A 793 30.72 -2.89 13.26
N LEU A 794 30.09 -2.15 12.34
CA LEU A 794 29.64 -2.68 11.04
C LEU A 794 30.79 -3.19 10.15
N TYR A 795 32.02 -2.76 10.45
CA TYR A 795 33.27 -3.25 9.88
C TYR A 795 33.96 -4.29 10.75
N SER A 796 33.23 -5.04 11.58
CA SER A 796 33.82 -6.07 12.44
C SER A 796 33.01 -7.37 12.40
N PRO A 797 33.61 -8.53 12.76
CA PRO A 797 32.88 -9.80 12.82
C PRO A 797 31.69 -9.78 13.78
N ASP A 798 31.72 -8.89 14.78
CA ASP A 798 30.63 -8.72 15.75
C ASP A 798 29.32 -8.29 15.10
N ALA A 799 29.35 -7.63 13.94
CA ALA A 799 28.14 -7.27 13.21
C ALA A 799 27.37 -8.48 12.69
N ALA A 800 27.94 -9.69 12.69
CA ALA A 800 27.23 -10.92 12.36
C ALA A 800 26.29 -11.41 13.49
N ASN A 801 26.34 -10.79 14.67
CA ASN A 801 25.50 -11.14 15.83
C ASN A 801 24.29 -10.19 15.93
N VAL A 802 23.08 -10.74 15.80
CA VAL A 802 21.81 -9.99 15.85
C VAL A 802 21.66 -9.17 17.14
N ASP A 803 21.94 -9.76 18.30
CA ASP A 803 21.77 -9.09 19.60
C ASP A 803 22.68 -7.86 19.72
N LYS A 804 23.94 -8.00 19.28
CA LYS A 804 24.89 -6.88 19.26
C LYS A 804 24.46 -5.77 18.29
N VAL A 805 23.87 -6.14 17.14
CA VAL A 805 23.33 -5.14 16.20
C VAL A 805 22.15 -4.40 16.82
N VAL A 806 21.26 -5.10 17.52
CA VAL A 806 20.12 -4.49 18.25
C VAL A 806 20.61 -3.58 19.37
N GLU A 807 21.63 -3.98 20.13
CA GLU A 807 22.26 -3.12 21.14
C GLU A 807 22.79 -1.82 20.52
N MET A 808 23.48 -1.92 19.38
CA MET A 808 24.01 -0.75 18.67
C MET A 808 22.90 0.15 18.12
N LEU A 809 21.76 -0.41 17.68
CA LEU A 809 20.57 0.36 17.28
C LEU A 809 19.98 1.15 18.45
N MET A 810 19.88 0.55 19.64
CA MET A 810 19.38 1.25 20.84
C MET A 810 20.33 2.36 21.28
N ARG A 811 21.65 2.10 21.23
CA ARG A 811 22.68 3.13 21.49
C ARG A 811 22.62 4.25 20.46
N CYS A 812 22.37 3.95 19.18
CA CYS A 812 22.16 4.96 18.14
C CYS A 812 20.98 5.88 18.48
N GLY A 813 19.86 5.30 18.93
CA GLY A 813 18.70 6.08 19.40
C GLY A 813 19.03 6.99 20.58
N GLN A 814 19.83 6.53 21.55
CA GLN A 814 20.26 7.31 22.72
C GLN A 814 21.18 8.46 22.34
N VAL A 815 22.20 8.21 21.51
CA VAL A 815 23.12 9.26 21.04
C VAL A 815 22.40 10.28 20.15
N ASN A 816 21.41 9.84 19.38
CA ASN A 816 20.56 10.75 18.62
C ASN A 816 19.73 11.66 19.51
N LEU A 817 19.31 11.24 20.71
CA LEU A 817 18.68 12.16 21.66
C LEU A 817 19.62 13.30 22.06
N THR A 818 20.91 13.02 22.25
CA THR A 818 21.92 14.07 22.50
C THR A 818 22.08 14.98 21.29
N ALA A 819 22.13 14.45 20.07
CA ALA A 819 22.22 15.25 18.85
C ALA A 819 21.00 16.16 18.65
N LEU A 820 19.81 15.63 18.93
CA LEU A 820 18.56 16.40 18.90
C LEU A 820 18.55 17.51 19.97
N ALA A 821 19.04 17.24 21.18
CA ALA A 821 19.16 18.25 22.23
C ALA A 821 20.16 19.36 21.84
N LEU A 822 21.31 19.00 21.28
CA LEU A 822 22.30 19.96 20.79
C LEU A 822 21.73 20.83 19.65
N LEU A 823 20.99 20.23 18.72
CA LEU A 823 20.34 20.95 17.64
C LEU A 823 19.23 21.88 18.15
N HIS A 824 18.47 21.46 19.16
CA HIS A 824 17.50 22.30 19.84
C HIS A 824 18.17 23.51 20.50
N GLU A 825 19.27 23.31 21.24
CA GLU A 825 20.10 24.38 21.81
C GLU A 825 20.65 25.32 20.73
N SER A 826 21.11 24.77 19.60
CA SER A 826 21.63 25.53 18.45
C SER A 826 20.53 26.41 17.83
N ASN A 827 19.37 25.84 17.54
CA ASN A 827 18.26 26.58 16.93
C ASN A 827 17.72 27.67 17.85
N ASN A 828 17.68 27.41 19.17
CA ASN A 828 17.24 28.38 20.17
C ASN A 828 18.22 29.56 20.36
N THR A 829 19.37 29.58 19.69
CA THR A 829 20.18 30.81 19.60
C THR A 829 19.42 31.95 18.93
N TYR A 830 18.40 31.65 18.11
CA TYR A 830 17.47 32.63 17.53
C TYR A 830 16.25 32.94 18.42
N GLY A 831 16.33 32.58 19.70
CA GLY A 831 15.24 32.64 20.67
C GLY A 831 14.34 31.41 20.62
N ALA A 832 13.77 31.04 21.77
CA ALA A 832 12.82 29.93 21.85
C ALA A 832 11.60 30.17 20.94
N GLN A 833 11.11 29.09 20.32
CA GLN A 833 9.92 29.16 19.47
C GLN A 833 8.73 29.79 20.21
N SER A 834 8.06 30.74 19.55
CA SER A 834 6.87 31.43 20.08
C SER A 834 5.74 31.44 19.04
N PRO A 835 4.46 31.38 19.46
CA PRO A 835 3.34 31.31 18.53
C PRO A 835 3.38 32.41 17.46
N ALA A 836 3.16 32.01 16.21
CA ALA A 836 3.18 32.89 15.04
C ALA A 836 2.12 32.47 14.02
N VAL A 837 1.63 33.44 13.25
CA VAL A 837 0.81 33.20 12.07
C VAL A 837 1.60 33.61 10.84
N VAL A 838 1.82 32.66 9.94
CA VAL A 838 2.65 32.82 8.74
C VAL A 838 1.75 32.90 7.52
N SER A 839 1.92 33.94 6.70
CA SER A 839 1.25 34.03 5.41
C SER A 839 1.85 33.04 4.42
N SER A 840 1.01 32.40 3.61
CA SER A 840 1.45 31.65 2.43
C SER A 840 1.30 32.40 1.11
N LEU A 841 0.71 33.61 1.17
CA LEU A 841 0.47 34.45 0.00
C LEU A 841 1.75 35.14 -0.48
N PRO A 842 1.93 35.30 -1.81
CA PRO A 842 3.03 36.07 -2.39
C PRO A 842 3.03 37.54 -1.93
N ARG A 843 4.22 38.16 -1.96
CA ARG A 843 4.46 39.59 -1.78
C ARG A 843 5.25 40.15 -2.97
N PRO A 844 4.80 41.28 -3.56
CA PRO A 844 5.48 41.90 -4.68
C PRO A 844 6.96 42.23 -4.38
N GLY A 845 7.82 42.04 -5.38
CA GLY A 845 9.25 42.33 -5.31
C GLY A 845 10.13 41.14 -5.71
N LYS A 846 11.45 41.40 -5.73
CA LYS A 846 12.48 40.37 -5.95
C LYS A 846 12.43 39.35 -4.83
N CYS A 847 12.69 38.09 -5.13
CA CYS A 847 12.50 37.03 -4.13
C CYS A 847 13.48 35.87 -4.23
N ILE A 848 13.71 35.24 -3.06
CA ILE A 848 14.48 34.00 -2.89
C ILE A 848 13.60 33.00 -2.16
N LEU A 849 13.60 31.74 -2.61
CA LEU A 849 12.99 30.62 -1.90
C LEU A 849 14.09 29.78 -1.25
N VAL A 850 14.01 29.57 0.06
CA VAL A 850 14.92 28.68 0.79
C VAL A 850 14.13 27.45 1.24
N SER A 851 14.64 26.26 0.89
CA SER A 851 14.05 24.97 1.21
C SER A 851 15.09 24.07 1.86
N GLY A 852 14.65 23.16 2.72
CA GLY A 852 15.50 22.26 3.50
C GLY A 852 15.20 22.39 4.99
N HIS A 853 16.23 22.31 5.84
CA HIS A 853 16.07 22.37 7.30
C HIS A 853 16.99 23.40 7.97
N ASP A 854 18.03 23.86 7.29
CA ASP A 854 19.13 24.59 7.93
C ASP A 854 18.76 26.05 8.28
N LEU A 855 18.48 26.31 9.56
CA LEU A 855 18.13 27.64 10.06
C LEU A 855 19.30 28.62 10.03
N LYS A 856 20.54 28.14 10.15
CA LYS A 856 21.73 28.98 10.08
C LYS A 856 21.97 29.48 8.65
N MET A 857 21.85 28.62 7.66
CA MET A 857 21.93 29.04 6.25
C MET A 857 20.78 29.99 5.88
N LEU A 858 19.56 29.78 6.40
CA LEU A 858 18.46 30.74 6.22
C LEU A 858 18.81 32.11 6.81
N HIS A 859 19.32 32.15 8.05
CA HIS A 859 19.78 33.39 8.68
C HIS A 859 20.85 34.09 7.84
N ASP A 860 21.85 33.35 7.35
CA ASP A 860 22.93 33.95 6.56
C ASP A 860 22.45 34.50 5.22
N VAL A 861 21.42 33.90 4.61
CA VAL A 861 20.73 34.46 3.43
C VAL A 861 19.99 35.75 3.79
N LEU A 862 19.33 35.82 4.95
CA LEU A 862 18.66 37.04 5.43
C LEU A 862 19.66 38.18 5.65
N GLU A 863 20.78 37.89 6.30
CA GLU A 863 21.88 38.85 6.50
C GLU A 863 22.51 39.29 5.18
N ALA A 864 22.73 38.36 4.25
CA ALA A 864 23.24 38.68 2.93
C ALA A 864 22.27 39.59 2.15
N CYS A 865 20.95 39.37 2.26
CA CYS A 865 19.94 40.26 1.68
C CYS A 865 19.93 41.65 2.34
N ALA A 866 20.12 41.73 3.66
CA ALA A 866 20.19 43.00 4.38
C ALA A 866 21.44 43.81 4.01
N ALA A 867 22.60 43.14 3.89
CA ALA A 867 23.84 43.73 3.39
C ALA A 867 23.67 44.21 1.94
N TYR A 868 23.11 43.38 1.07
CA TYR A 868 22.84 43.72 -0.33
C TYR A 868 21.92 44.93 -0.46
N LYS A 869 20.87 45.03 0.37
CA LYS A 869 19.98 46.19 0.41
C LYS A 869 20.72 47.46 0.85
N THR A 870 21.63 47.35 1.81
CA THR A 870 22.42 48.49 2.31
C THR A 870 23.38 49.00 1.23
N GLU A 871 24.00 48.08 0.48
CA GLU A 871 24.97 48.42 -0.57
C GLU A 871 24.31 48.90 -1.87
N HIS A 872 23.23 48.24 -2.31
CA HIS A 872 22.64 48.44 -3.64
C HIS A 872 21.23 49.04 -3.63
N GLY A 873 20.61 49.24 -2.47
CA GLY A 873 19.26 49.79 -2.33
C GLY A 873 18.12 48.85 -2.75
N VAL A 874 18.41 47.60 -3.11
CA VAL A 874 17.42 46.61 -3.57
C VAL A 874 16.97 45.72 -2.41
N HIS A 875 15.66 45.67 -2.16
CA HIS A 875 15.08 44.75 -1.19
C HIS A 875 14.69 43.43 -1.85
N ILE A 876 15.06 42.31 -1.23
CA ILE A 876 14.76 40.95 -1.69
C ILE A 876 13.93 40.25 -0.61
N ASN A 877 12.75 39.78 -0.98
CA ASN A 877 11.84 39.00 -0.16
C ASN A 877 12.33 37.54 -0.05
N VAL A 878 12.51 37.02 1.16
CA VAL A 878 12.91 35.64 1.43
C VAL A 878 11.68 34.84 1.88
N TYR A 879 11.46 33.71 1.21
CA TYR A 879 10.40 32.75 1.47
C TYR A 879 11.01 31.44 1.97
N THR A 880 10.32 30.80 2.89
CA THR A 880 10.63 29.41 3.30
C THR A 880 9.77 28.42 2.52
N HIS A 881 10.24 27.18 2.34
CA HIS A 881 9.45 26.06 1.79
C HIS A 881 9.65 24.78 2.62
N GLY A 882 8.62 23.92 2.66
CA GLY A 882 8.65 22.63 3.35
C GLY A 882 9.06 22.73 4.83
N GLU A 883 10.14 22.04 5.18
CA GLU A 883 10.66 21.93 6.57
C GLU A 883 11.25 23.24 7.11
N LEU A 884 11.32 24.33 6.34
CA LEU A 884 11.64 25.66 6.88
C LEU A 884 10.42 26.48 7.33
N LEU A 885 9.18 25.96 7.22
CA LEU A 885 8.00 26.60 7.81
C LEU A 885 8.20 27.02 9.29
N PRO A 886 8.82 26.19 10.16
CA PRO A 886 9.01 26.53 11.57
C PRO A 886 9.95 27.71 11.83
N ALA A 887 10.76 28.15 10.84
CA ALA A 887 11.66 29.30 11.00
C ALA A 887 10.92 30.56 11.47
N HIS A 888 9.65 30.72 11.07
CA HIS A 888 8.79 31.83 11.47
C HIS A 888 8.35 31.79 12.94
N GLY A 889 8.56 30.68 13.64
CA GLY A 889 8.35 30.57 15.09
C GLY A 889 9.50 31.15 15.92
N TYR A 890 10.69 31.30 15.34
CA TYR A 890 11.88 31.82 16.01
C TYR A 890 11.89 33.35 15.99
N PRO A 891 11.85 34.04 17.15
CA PRO A 891 11.68 35.49 17.21
C PRO A 891 12.74 36.30 16.45
N GLU A 892 14.01 35.89 16.51
CA GLU A 892 15.09 36.63 15.85
C GLU A 892 15.03 36.50 14.32
N LEU A 893 14.73 35.31 13.80
CA LEU A 893 14.54 35.11 12.35
C LEU A 893 13.33 35.89 11.84
N ARG A 894 12.20 35.82 12.56
CA ARG A 894 10.96 36.55 12.22
C ARG A 894 11.11 38.07 12.30
N ALA A 895 12.06 38.58 13.08
CA ALA A 895 12.33 40.02 13.17
C ALA A 895 12.94 40.59 11.88
N SER A 896 13.55 39.75 11.04
CA SER A 896 14.11 40.21 9.76
C SER A 896 12.99 40.67 8.81
N PRO A 897 13.06 41.92 8.28
CA PRO A 897 12.06 42.40 7.32
C PRO A 897 12.12 41.67 5.98
N HIS A 898 13.18 40.90 5.73
CA HIS A 898 13.34 40.10 4.52
C HIS A 898 12.59 38.75 4.61
N LEU A 899 12.33 38.19 5.78
CA LEU A 899 11.58 36.93 5.92
C LEU A 899 10.07 37.20 5.83
N VAL A 900 9.46 36.96 4.66
CA VAL A 900 8.12 37.50 4.38
C VAL A 900 6.96 36.51 4.45
N ALA A 901 7.18 35.24 4.10
CA ALA A 901 6.12 34.24 3.95
C ALA A 901 6.67 32.80 3.80
N HIS A 902 5.76 31.83 3.80
CA HIS A 902 6.04 30.44 3.43
C HIS A 902 5.42 30.11 2.07
N PHE A 903 6.20 29.62 1.11
CA PHE A 903 5.69 29.30 -0.21
C PHE A 903 5.60 27.79 -0.40
N GLY A 904 4.40 27.28 -0.69
CA GLY A 904 4.15 25.87 -1.01
C GLY A 904 3.73 25.00 0.18
N ALA A 905 3.96 23.70 0.04
CA ALA A 905 3.61 22.66 0.99
C ALA A 905 4.81 21.71 1.27
N ALA A 906 4.53 20.41 1.46
CA ALA A 906 5.57 19.40 1.66
C ALA A 906 6.37 19.11 0.36
N TRP A 907 7.58 18.56 0.56
CA TRP A 907 8.62 18.43 -0.47
C TRP A 907 8.18 17.73 -1.76
N GLN A 908 7.23 16.79 -1.71
CA GLN A 908 6.82 16.01 -2.88
C GLN A 908 6.16 16.88 -3.97
N ARG A 909 5.68 18.07 -3.61
CA ARG A 909 5.04 19.01 -4.54
C ARG A 909 6.01 20.02 -5.14
N GLN A 910 7.27 20.01 -4.70
CA GLN A 910 8.24 21.03 -5.11
C GLN A 910 8.42 21.12 -6.63
N SER A 911 8.30 20.00 -7.37
CA SER A 911 8.48 20.02 -8.83
C SER A 911 7.42 20.84 -9.55
N LEU A 912 6.25 21.00 -8.92
CA LEU A 912 5.19 21.87 -9.39
C LEU A 912 5.36 23.28 -8.82
N GLU A 913 5.57 23.38 -7.51
CA GLU A 913 5.60 24.66 -6.81
C GLU A 913 6.79 25.54 -7.23
N PHE A 914 7.98 24.96 -7.38
CA PHE A 914 9.18 25.70 -7.80
C PHE A 914 9.07 26.29 -9.20
N ALA A 915 8.34 25.65 -10.11
CA ALA A 915 8.10 26.19 -11.45
C ALA A 915 7.32 27.52 -11.41
N HIS A 916 6.51 27.70 -10.37
CA HIS A 916 5.72 28.90 -10.14
C HIS A 916 6.38 29.93 -9.23
N PHE A 917 7.54 29.62 -8.65
CA PHE A 917 8.32 30.60 -7.91
C PHE A 917 9.18 31.42 -8.90
N PRO A 918 9.00 32.75 -8.98
CA PRO A 918 9.61 33.57 -10.01
C PRO A 918 11.04 34.04 -9.68
N GLY A 919 11.55 33.72 -8.49
CA GLY A 919 12.89 34.10 -8.03
C GLY A 919 13.86 32.93 -7.94
N SER A 920 15.04 33.17 -7.37
CA SER A 920 16.05 32.10 -7.18
C SER A 920 15.69 31.18 -6.02
N ILE A 921 16.16 29.93 -6.09
CA ILE A 921 15.78 28.85 -5.16
C ILE A 921 17.05 28.24 -4.58
N LEU A 922 17.13 28.12 -3.25
CA LEU A 922 18.23 27.48 -2.54
C LEU A 922 17.74 26.22 -1.81
N MET A 923 18.36 25.09 -2.13
CA MET A 923 18.21 23.84 -1.38
C MET A 923 19.36 23.67 -0.39
N THR A 924 19.07 23.80 0.90
CA THR A 924 20.07 23.64 1.98
C THR A 924 20.23 22.19 2.42
N THR A 925 19.18 21.38 2.28
CA THR A 925 19.16 19.94 2.62
C THR A 925 18.24 19.16 1.68
N ASN A 926 17.97 17.88 1.98
CA ASN A 926 16.82 17.16 1.42
C ASN A 926 15.49 17.88 1.74
N CYS A 927 14.44 17.72 0.93
CA CYS A 927 14.29 16.74 -0.15
C CYS A 927 14.31 17.36 -1.55
N LEU A 928 15.47 17.33 -2.22
CA LEU A 928 15.59 17.69 -3.62
C LEU A 928 15.13 16.53 -4.52
N THR A 929 13.99 16.69 -5.20
CA THR A 929 13.56 15.86 -6.33
C THR A 929 14.24 16.30 -7.62
N GLN A 930 14.11 15.52 -8.69
CA GLN A 930 14.63 15.88 -10.02
C GLN A 930 14.24 17.32 -10.45
N PRO A 931 15.21 18.22 -10.61
CA PRO A 931 14.97 19.58 -11.10
C PRO A 931 14.31 19.58 -12.48
N LYS A 932 13.38 20.49 -12.69
CA LYS A 932 12.64 20.64 -13.96
C LYS A 932 13.14 21.85 -14.74
N MET A 933 12.99 21.82 -16.07
CA MET A 933 13.55 22.85 -16.96
C MET A 933 13.03 24.25 -16.67
N GLU A 934 11.84 24.36 -16.11
CA GLU A 934 11.13 25.61 -15.79
C GLU A 934 11.80 26.45 -14.70
N TYR A 935 12.61 25.84 -13.85
CA TYR A 935 13.30 26.51 -12.74
C TYR A 935 14.75 26.08 -12.53
N LYS A 936 15.27 25.14 -13.35
CA LYS A 936 16.62 24.59 -13.20
C LYS A 936 17.71 25.68 -13.23
N ASP A 937 17.52 26.69 -14.07
CA ASP A 937 18.44 27.81 -14.30
C ASP A 937 18.59 28.76 -13.10
N ARG A 938 17.60 28.76 -12.20
CA ARG A 938 17.57 29.60 -10.99
C ARG A 938 17.61 28.81 -9.68
N LEU A 939 17.91 27.51 -9.76
CA LEU A 939 18.08 26.62 -8.61
C LEU A 939 19.56 26.54 -8.18
N PHE A 940 19.79 26.53 -6.88
CA PHE A 940 21.11 26.41 -6.25
C PHE A 940 21.07 25.35 -5.16
N THR A 941 22.21 24.69 -4.93
CA THR A 941 22.39 23.73 -3.83
C THR A 941 23.46 24.22 -2.86
N SER A 942 23.42 23.80 -1.59
CA SER A 942 24.50 24.03 -0.63
C SER A 942 24.65 22.83 0.32
N GLY A 943 25.70 22.83 1.14
CA GLY A 943 26.01 21.76 2.09
C GLY A 943 26.11 20.38 1.43
N ALA A 944 25.43 19.38 2.03
CA ALA A 944 25.44 18.01 1.51
C ALA A 944 24.69 17.85 0.17
N VAL A 945 23.83 18.80 -0.21
CA VAL A 945 22.93 18.69 -1.37
C VAL A 945 23.68 18.86 -2.69
N GLY A 946 23.39 18.02 -3.68
CA GLY A 946 23.99 18.12 -5.00
C GLY A 946 23.13 17.52 -6.11
N TRP A 947 23.20 18.12 -7.29
CA TRP A 947 22.58 17.59 -8.51
C TRP A 947 23.38 18.04 -9.73
N GLU A 948 23.55 17.14 -10.70
CA GLU A 948 24.31 17.42 -11.92
C GLU A 948 23.79 18.66 -12.70
N GLY A 949 24.69 19.60 -12.94
CA GLY A 949 24.38 20.84 -13.66
C GLY A 949 23.57 21.85 -12.87
N ILE A 950 23.46 21.70 -11.54
CA ILE A 950 22.93 22.72 -10.64
C ILE A 950 24.11 23.39 -9.90
N PRO A 951 24.24 24.73 -9.93
CA PRO A 951 25.29 25.42 -9.20
C PRO A 951 25.28 25.09 -7.70
N HIS A 952 26.47 24.87 -7.14
CA HIS A 952 26.67 24.59 -5.72
C HIS A 952 27.33 25.78 -5.02
N LEU A 953 26.71 26.28 -3.95
CA LEU A 953 27.18 27.43 -3.17
C LEU A 953 28.04 26.96 -2.01
N SER A 954 29.35 27.11 -2.16
CA SER A 954 30.35 26.83 -1.13
C SER A 954 30.98 28.09 -0.52
N ASN A 955 30.96 29.22 -1.21
CA ASN A 955 31.64 30.46 -0.83
C ASN A 955 30.69 31.68 -0.89
N GLY A 956 29.73 31.72 0.03
CA GLY A 956 28.76 32.83 0.15
C GLY A 956 27.58 32.76 -0.84
N TYR A 957 26.73 33.80 -0.79
CA TYR A 957 25.42 33.82 -1.45
C TYR A 957 25.30 34.79 -2.63
N GLY A 958 26.41 35.39 -3.08
CA GLY A 958 26.42 36.36 -4.20
C GLY A 958 25.67 35.87 -5.45
N PRO A 959 25.99 34.68 -5.99
CA PRO A 959 25.29 34.15 -7.17
C PRO A 959 23.78 33.96 -6.99
N LEU A 960 23.33 33.64 -5.77
CA LEU A 960 21.91 33.49 -5.44
C LEU A 960 21.20 34.85 -5.46
N LEU A 961 21.84 35.88 -4.91
CA LEU A 961 21.34 37.26 -4.87
C LEU A 961 21.28 37.85 -6.28
N ASP A 962 22.34 37.70 -7.06
CA ASP A 962 22.42 38.18 -8.44
C ASP A 962 21.29 37.58 -9.29
N MET A 963 21.05 36.26 -9.16
CA MET A 963 19.93 35.60 -9.83
C MET A 963 18.57 36.12 -9.34
N ALA A 964 18.40 36.37 -8.04
CA ALA A 964 17.15 36.91 -7.49
C ALA A 964 16.83 38.31 -8.04
N VAL A 965 17.86 39.15 -8.20
CA VAL A 965 17.73 40.52 -8.74
C VAL A 965 17.45 40.51 -10.23
N ALA A 966 18.12 39.63 -10.99
CA ALA A 966 17.91 39.44 -12.42
C ALA A 966 16.53 38.83 -12.75
N SER A 967 15.99 38.02 -11.84
CA SER A 967 14.67 37.39 -11.97
C SER A 967 13.53 38.41 -11.88
N VAL A 968 12.37 38.12 -12.47
CA VAL A 968 11.22 39.06 -12.50
C VAL A 968 10.75 39.39 -11.09
N GLY A 969 10.63 38.37 -10.22
CA GLY A 969 10.02 38.48 -8.89
C GLY A 969 8.49 38.40 -8.95
N PHE A 970 7.82 38.56 -7.81
CA PHE A 970 6.37 38.64 -7.74
C PHE A 970 5.87 40.06 -8.03
N SER A 971 4.65 40.16 -8.56
CA SER A 971 3.96 41.38 -8.91
C SER A 971 2.64 41.53 -8.13
N GLU A 972 1.99 42.69 -8.23
CA GLU A 972 0.67 42.93 -7.60
C GLU A 972 -0.41 41.95 -8.08
N SER A 973 -0.31 41.43 -9.32
CA SER A 973 -1.24 40.43 -9.82
C SER A 973 -1.06 39.04 -9.20
N ASP A 974 0.04 38.80 -8.50
CA ASP A 974 0.34 37.49 -7.89
C ASP A 974 -0.20 37.36 -6.46
N LEU A 975 -0.80 38.40 -5.90
CA LEU A 975 -1.34 38.39 -4.53
C LEU A 975 -2.46 37.35 -4.31
N THR A 976 -3.16 36.96 -5.38
CA THR A 976 -4.23 35.94 -5.37
C THR A 976 -3.80 34.63 -6.03
N TYR A 977 -2.54 34.53 -6.43
CA TYR A 977 -2.02 33.40 -7.19
C TYR A 977 -1.82 32.17 -6.28
N ASN A 978 -2.35 31.03 -6.71
CA ASN A 978 -2.12 29.72 -6.12
C ASN A 978 -1.57 28.76 -7.17
N TYR A 979 -0.70 27.86 -6.74
CA TYR A 979 -0.30 26.68 -7.53
C TYR A 979 -1.51 25.75 -7.76
N PRO A 980 -1.45 24.84 -8.76
CA PRO A 980 -2.57 23.92 -9.03
C PRO A 980 -3.06 23.18 -7.79
N VAL A 981 -4.38 23.11 -7.65
CA VAL A 981 -5.07 22.56 -6.48
C VAL A 981 -4.53 21.16 -6.16
N ASN A 982 -4.17 20.92 -4.90
CA ASN A 982 -3.92 19.56 -4.43
C ASN A 982 -5.28 18.89 -4.18
N PRO A 983 -5.64 17.81 -4.89
CA PRO A 983 -6.92 17.13 -4.68
C PRO A 983 -7.01 16.43 -3.32
N PHE A 984 -5.90 16.23 -2.61
CA PHE A 984 -5.83 15.50 -1.33
C PHE A 984 -5.71 16.40 -0.09
N VAL A 985 -5.25 17.63 -0.24
CA VAL A 985 -4.95 18.56 0.86
C VAL A 985 -5.41 19.95 0.45
N LYS A 986 -6.25 20.61 1.26
CA LYS A 986 -6.67 21.98 0.94
C LYS A 986 -5.50 22.95 1.07
N THR A 987 -5.42 23.92 0.17
CA THR A 987 -4.52 25.06 0.33
C THR A 987 -4.93 25.89 1.53
N VAL A 988 -3.95 26.44 2.23
CA VAL A 988 -4.18 27.43 3.30
C VAL A 988 -3.47 28.72 2.95
N GLU A 989 -4.09 29.83 3.35
CA GLU A 989 -3.49 31.17 3.26
C GLU A 989 -2.58 31.49 4.45
N LYS A 990 -2.79 30.77 5.56
CA LYS A 990 -2.10 31.01 6.83
C LYS A 990 -1.75 29.70 7.53
N TYR A 991 -0.54 29.64 8.08
CA TYR A 991 -0.07 28.56 8.94
C TYR A 991 0.14 29.05 10.37
N HIS A 992 -0.20 28.23 11.35
CA HIS A 992 0.08 28.47 12.76
C HIS A 992 1.31 27.66 13.18
N VAL A 993 2.34 28.34 13.70
CA VAL A 993 3.63 27.73 14.06
C VAL A 993 4.10 28.23 15.44
N GLY A 994 5.20 27.67 15.94
CA GLY A 994 5.91 28.19 17.10
C GLY A 994 5.46 27.60 18.44
N TRP A 995 4.95 26.37 18.44
CA TRP A 995 4.54 25.64 19.64
C TRP A 995 5.63 24.68 20.14
N GLY A 996 6.89 25.11 20.13
CA GLY A 996 8.01 24.33 20.67
C GLY A 996 7.88 24.03 22.17
N SER A 997 8.78 23.17 22.71
CA SER A 997 8.67 22.67 24.08
C SER A 997 8.63 23.76 25.15
N GLU A 998 9.40 24.85 25.03
CA GLU A 998 9.40 25.96 25.98
C GLU A 998 8.03 26.64 26.06
N THR A 999 7.37 26.82 24.92
CA THR A 999 6.02 27.42 24.86
C THR A 999 4.98 26.48 25.46
N VAL A 1000 5.00 25.19 25.09
CA VAL A 1000 4.00 24.22 25.58
C VAL A 1000 4.18 23.91 27.07
N ILE A 1001 5.43 23.70 27.51
CA ILE A 1001 5.76 23.46 28.93
C ILE A 1001 5.53 24.73 29.75
N GLY A 1002 5.79 25.93 29.21
CA GLY A 1002 5.42 27.19 29.85
C GLY A 1002 3.91 27.31 30.12
N ALA A 1003 3.07 26.65 29.31
CA ALA A 1003 1.63 26.55 29.49
C ALA A 1003 1.18 25.31 30.30
N ALA A 1004 2.10 24.53 30.88
CA ALA A 1004 1.80 23.23 31.50
C ALA A 1004 0.73 23.29 32.59
N ALA A 1005 0.70 24.34 33.43
CA ALA A 1005 -0.32 24.47 34.47
C ALA A 1005 -1.74 24.49 33.88
N THR A 1006 -1.93 25.20 32.77
CA THR A 1006 -3.21 25.27 32.06
C THR A 1006 -3.55 23.94 31.39
N VAL A 1007 -2.57 23.29 30.74
CA VAL A 1007 -2.76 22.00 30.07
C VAL A 1007 -3.09 20.88 31.07
N LEU A 1008 -2.35 20.81 32.19
CA LEU A 1008 -2.58 19.82 33.24
C LEU A 1008 -3.93 20.00 33.93
N LYS A 1009 -4.35 21.25 34.15
CA LYS A 1009 -5.70 21.55 34.65
C LYS A 1009 -6.77 21.04 33.67
N ALA A 1010 -6.63 21.31 32.38
CA ALA A 1010 -7.57 20.85 31.35
C ALA A 1010 -7.61 19.32 31.22
N VAL A 1011 -6.49 18.62 31.43
CA VAL A 1011 -6.48 17.15 31.53
C VAL A 1011 -7.20 16.67 32.79
N SER A 1012 -6.91 17.28 33.94
CA SER A 1012 -7.52 16.93 35.23
C SER A 1012 -9.04 17.16 35.26
N ASP A 1013 -9.50 18.22 34.61
CA ASP A 1013 -10.92 18.57 34.53
C ASP A 1013 -11.68 17.74 33.48
N GLY A 1014 -10.96 16.96 32.66
CA GLY A 1014 -11.52 16.13 31.60
C GLY A 1014 -11.79 16.85 30.27
N ASP A 1015 -11.39 18.12 30.16
CA ASP A 1015 -11.49 18.91 28.92
C ASP A 1015 -10.59 18.33 27.81
N ILE A 1016 -9.39 17.86 28.18
CA ILE A 1016 -8.49 17.13 27.29
C ILE A 1016 -8.52 15.64 27.64
N SER A 1017 -9.08 14.84 26.74
CA SER A 1017 -9.17 13.38 26.91
C SER A 1017 -7.91 12.63 26.45
N ARG A 1018 -7.19 13.17 25.46
CA ARG A 1018 -6.05 12.49 24.83
C ARG A 1018 -5.19 13.41 23.97
N PHE A 1019 -3.89 13.15 23.95
CA PHE A 1019 -2.92 13.74 23.03
C PHE A 1019 -2.60 12.77 21.89
N TYR A 1020 -2.39 13.31 20.70
CA TYR A 1020 -1.98 12.55 19.52
C TYR A 1020 -0.75 13.19 18.92
N VAL A 1021 0.36 12.45 18.85
CA VAL A 1021 1.50 12.86 18.01
C VAL A 1021 1.24 12.32 16.61
N ILE A 1022 0.92 13.21 15.68
CA ILE A 1022 0.67 12.89 14.27
C ILE A 1022 1.67 13.69 13.43
N GLY A 1023 2.67 13.03 12.89
CA GLY A 1023 3.72 13.71 12.14
C GLY A 1023 4.95 12.85 11.88
N GLY A 1024 6.01 13.50 11.41
CA GLY A 1024 7.22 12.90 10.88
C GLY A 1024 7.42 13.36 9.43
N CYS A 1025 7.71 12.43 8.52
CA CYS A 1025 7.98 12.77 7.12
C CYS A 1025 6.82 12.41 6.20
N ASP A 1026 6.41 13.37 5.37
CA ASP A 1026 5.43 13.17 4.31
C ASP A 1026 6.06 12.50 3.07
N GLY A 1027 5.23 12.06 2.14
CA GLY A 1027 5.63 11.49 0.86
C GLY A 1027 4.57 11.68 -0.23
N TYR A 1028 4.82 11.09 -1.40
CA TYR A 1028 3.85 11.10 -2.51
C TYR A 1028 2.47 10.60 -2.06
N GLU A 1029 1.46 11.16 -2.73
CA GLU A 1029 0.04 10.96 -2.49
C GLU A 1029 -0.37 9.48 -2.63
N GLY A 1030 -1.38 9.04 -1.87
CA GLY A 1030 -1.82 7.64 -1.77
C GLY A 1030 -2.48 7.35 -0.42
N GLU A 1031 -2.11 6.25 0.24
CA GLU A 1031 -2.62 5.82 1.56
C GLU A 1031 -2.42 6.86 2.69
N ARG A 1032 -1.57 7.88 2.46
CA ARG A 1032 -1.27 8.96 3.40
C ARG A 1032 -2.43 9.93 3.67
N SER A 1033 -3.57 9.83 2.96
CA SER A 1033 -4.81 10.51 3.38
C SER A 1033 -5.24 10.07 4.78
N TYR A 1034 -4.81 8.87 5.20
CA TYR A 1034 -4.98 8.34 6.55
C TYR A 1034 -4.68 9.37 7.65
N TYR A 1035 -3.60 10.15 7.55
CA TYR A 1035 -3.26 11.16 8.56
C TYR A 1035 -4.27 12.29 8.64
N THR A 1036 -4.75 12.76 7.48
CA THR A 1036 -5.80 13.77 7.37
C THR A 1036 -7.11 13.24 7.95
N ASP A 1037 -7.52 12.05 7.52
CA ASP A 1037 -8.76 11.39 7.92
C ASP A 1037 -8.77 11.10 9.42
N LEU A 1038 -7.64 10.61 9.95
CA LEU A 1038 -7.44 10.38 11.37
C LEU A 1038 -7.62 11.68 12.16
N ALA A 1039 -6.87 12.73 11.81
CA ALA A 1039 -6.89 14.00 12.55
C ALA A 1039 -8.29 14.65 12.52
N ALA A 1040 -8.97 14.59 11.38
CA ALA A 1040 -10.34 15.09 11.22
C ALA A 1040 -11.36 14.31 12.04
N ALA A 1041 -11.16 13.00 12.23
CA ALA A 1041 -12.04 12.13 13.00
C ALA A 1041 -11.82 12.20 14.52
N LEU A 1042 -10.77 12.91 14.98
CA LEU A 1042 -10.46 12.97 16.42
C LEU A 1042 -11.53 13.74 17.20
N PRO A 1043 -11.92 13.25 18.41
CA PRO A 1043 -12.85 13.95 19.30
C PRO A 1043 -12.42 15.39 19.58
N SER A 1044 -13.39 16.30 19.75
CA SER A 1044 -13.14 17.71 20.08
C SER A 1044 -12.37 17.92 21.39
N THR A 1045 -12.26 16.90 22.23
CA THR A 1045 -11.46 16.85 23.47
C THR A 1045 -10.02 16.40 23.25
N SER A 1046 -9.58 16.24 22.01
CA SER A 1046 -8.22 15.78 21.66
C SER A 1046 -7.32 16.91 21.20
N VAL A 1047 -6.04 16.85 21.59
CA VAL A 1047 -4.98 17.76 21.11
C VAL A 1047 -4.00 16.99 20.22
N VAL A 1048 -3.71 17.52 19.04
CA VAL A 1048 -2.75 17.00 18.07
C VAL A 1048 -1.44 17.79 18.17
N LEU A 1049 -0.35 17.06 18.39
CA LEU A 1049 1.02 17.55 18.32
C LEU A 1049 1.60 17.09 16.98
N THR A 1050 2.07 18.02 16.15
CA THR A 1050 2.67 17.66 14.85
C THR A 1050 4.11 18.14 14.75
N VAL A 1051 4.91 17.36 14.01
CA VAL A 1051 6.35 17.56 13.78
C VAL A 1051 6.66 17.19 12.34
N GLY A 1052 7.65 17.87 11.76
CA GLY A 1052 8.13 17.59 10.40
C GLY A 1052 7.08 17.79 9.30
N CYS A 1053 7.46 17.53 8.05
CA CYS A 1053 6.63 17.79 6.88
C CYS A 1053 5.34 16.96 6.82
N GLY A 1054 5.19 15.90 7.63
CA GLY A 1054 3.90 15.23 7.84
C GLY A 1054 2.78 16.20 8.24
N LYS A 1055 3.12 17.33 8.88
CA LYS A 1055 2.19 18.41 9.25
C LYS A 1055 1.34 18.94 8.09
N PHE A 1056 1.85 18.92 6.86
CA PHE A 1056 1.12 19.45 5.70
C PHE A 1056 -0.15 18.63 5.40
N ARG A 1057 -0.26 17.41 5.94
CA ARG A 1057 -1.49 16.62 5.92
C ARG A 1057 -2.60 17.14 6.83
N ILE A 1058 -2.27 17.96 7.83
CA ILE A 1058 -3.23 18.32 8.89
C ILE A 1058 -3.28 19.82 9.21
N ASN A 1059 -2.26 20.60 8.84
CA ASN A 1059 -2.20 22.05 9.08
C ASN A 1059 -3.29 22.86 8.35
N HIS A 1060 -4.02 22.24 7.41
CA HIS A 1060 -5.16 22.84 6.74
C HIS A 1060 -6.51 22.59 7.43
N LEU A 1061 -6.52 21.77 8.48
CA LEU A 1061 -7.72 21.47 9.25
C LEU A 1061 -7.96 22.58 10.28
N ASP A 1062 -9.16 23.15 10.27
CA ASP A 1062 -9.63 23.97 11.38
C ASP A 1062 -10.09 23.05 12.51
N MET A 1063 -9.16 22.76 13.43
CA MET A 1063 -9.44 21.91 14.59
C MET A 1063 -10.04 22.69 15.76
N GLY A 1064 -10.08 24.03 15.72
CA GLY A 1064 -10.57 24.86 16.82
C GLY A 1064 -9.73 24.79 18.10
N THR A 1065 -10.36 25.06 19.23
CA THR A 1065 -9.76 25.05 20.58
C THR A 1065 -10.47 24.07 21.51
N ILE A 1066 -9.85 23.75 22.64
CA ILE A 1066 -10.44 22.92 23.70
C ILE A 1066 -11.45 23.75 24.50
N GLY A 1067 -12.74 23.60 24.20
CA GLY A 1067 -13.82 24.25 24.96
C GLY A 1067 -13.61 25.75 25.16
N GLU A 1068 -13.86 26.24 26.38
CA GLU A 1068 -13.62 27.64 26.76
C GLU A 1068 -12.17 27.92 27.22
N THR A 1069 -11.30 26.89 27.27
CA THR A 1069 -9.91 27.02 27.75
C THR A 1069 -9.03 27.81 26.77
N GLY A 1070 -9.43 27.89 25.50
CA GLY A 1070 -8.68 28.57 24.44
C GLY A 1070 -7.42 27.84 23.98
N ILE A 1071 -7.13 26.63 24.49
CA ILE A 1071 -5.98 25.82 24.04
C ILE A 1071 -6.21 25.35 22.60
N PRO A 1072 -5.35 25.67 21.63
CA PRO A 1072 -5.50 25.18 20.26
C PRO A 1072 -5.39 23.66 20.18
N ARG A 1073 -6.25 23.04 19.35
CA ARG A 1073 -6.27 21.59 19.17
C ARG A 1073 -5.17 21.06 18.25
N LEU A 1074 -4.51 21.93 17.48
CA LEU A 1074 -3.39 21.57 16.61
C LEU A 1074 -2.19 22.43 16.98
N LEU A 1075 -1.11 21.78 17.44
CA LEU A 1075 0.13 22.41 17.86
C LEU A 1075 1.28 21.93 16.96
N ASP A 1076 1.78 22.82 16.12
CA ASP A 1076 2.98 22.58 15.31
C ASP A 1076 4.24 22.83 16.15
N LEU A 1077 4.90 21.74 16.52
CA LEU A 1077 6.10 21.77 17.35
C LEU A 1077 7.37 22.14 16.55
N GLY A 1078 7.31 22.06 15.22
CA GLY A 1078 8.40 22.46 14.33
C GLY A 1078 8.84 21.37 13.35
N GLN A 1079 10.13 21.33 13.04
CA GLN A 1079 10.77 20.44 12.07
C GLN A 1079 10.76 18.98 12.55
N CYS A 1080 11.24 18.05 11.73
CA CYS A 1080 11.40 16.65 12.16
C CYS A 1080 12.33 16.50 13.39
N ASN A 1081 13.37 17.33 13.55
CA ASN A 1081 14.21 17.39 14.75
C ASN A 1081 13.46 17.87 16.01
N ASP A 1082 12.39 18.65 15.85
CA ASP A 1082 11.55 19.08 16.96
C ASP A 1082 10.68 17.94 17.54
N SER A 1083 10.87 16.71 17.04
CA SER A 1083 10.55 15.49 17.81
C SER A 1083 11.19 15.49 19.20
N TYR A 1084 12.32 16.21 19.38
CA TYR A 1084 12.87 16.51 20.70
C TYR A 1084 11.85 17.23 21.59
N SER A 1085 11.20 18.28 21.07
CA SER A 1085 10.18 19.01 21.80
C SER A 1085 9.01 18.11 22.19
N ALA A 1086 8.58 17.22 21.29
CA ALA A 1086 7.53 16.23 21.59
C ALA A 1086 7.94 15.29 22.74
N ILE A 1087 9.19 14.82 22.75
CA ILE A 1087 9.75 13.97 23.82
C ILE A 1087 9.79 14.75 25.15
N GLN A 1088 10.27 15.99 25.15
CA GLN A 1088 10.32 16.82 26.37
C GLN A 1088 8.92 17.08 26.93
N ILE A 1089 7.94 17.38 26.08
CA ILE A 1089 6.54 17.57 26.49
C ILE A 1089 5.99 16.28 27.12
N ALA A 1090 6.20 15.13 26.50
CA ALA A 1090 5.74 13.85 27.03
C ALA A 1090 6.39 13.52 28.39
N LEU A 1091 7.70 13.73 28.53
CA LEU A 1091 8.41 13.52 29.80
C LEU A 1091 7.91 14.46 30.90
N ALA A 1092 7.70 15.74 30.59
CA ALA A 1092 7.17 16.72 31.53
C ALA A 1092 5.74 16.37 31.99
N LEU A 1093 4.88 15.94 31.06
CA LEU A 1093 3.52 15.48 31.38
C LEU A 1093 3.53 14.22 32.25
N ALA A 1094 4.37 13.24 31.92
CA ALA A 1094 4.51 11.99 32.70
C ALA A 1094 4.97 12.29 34.13
N GLN A 1095 5.95 13.19 34.29
CA GLN A 1095 6.42 13.63 35.60
C GLN A 1095 5.31 14.35 36.38
N ALA A 1096 4.57 15.25 35.74
CA ALA A 1096 3.49 16.00 36.39
C ALA A 1096 2.33 15.10 36.83
N LEU A 1097 2.02 14.05 36.05
CA LEU A 1097 0.97 13.07 36.34
C LEU A 1097 1.45 11.87 37.19
N GLN A 1098 2.74 11.85 37.56
CA GLN A 1098 3.36 10.78 38.34
C GLN A 1098 3.18 9.38 37.72
N CYS A 1099 3.31 9.28 36.40
CA CYS A 1099 3.16 8.02 35.65
C CYS A 1099 4.32 7.80 34.66
N GLY A 1100 4.37 6.64 34.01
CA GLY A 1100 5.29 6.41 32.89
C GLY A 1100 4.78 7.10 31.61
N VAL A 1101 5.68 7.36 30.65
CA VAL A 1101 5.31 7.92 29.34
C VAL A 1101 4.31 7.04 28.59
N ASN A 1102 4.43 5.71 28.73
CA ASN A 1102 3.51 4.75 28.12
C ASN A 1102 2.12 4.72 28.79
N ASP A 1103 1.98 5.30 29.99
CA ASP A 1103 0.72 5.37 30.73
C ASP A 1103 -0.04 6.68 30.45
N LEU A 1104 0.61 7.63 29.77
CA LEU A 1104 -0.04 8.87 29.36
C LEU A 1104 -1.21 8.59 28.43
N PRO A 1105 -2.24 9.46 28.43
CA PRO A 1105 -3.26 9.46 27.39
C PRO A 1105 -2.66 10.03 26.09
N LEU A 1106 -1.67 9.33 25.54
CA LEU A 1106 -0.89 9.72 24.37
C LEU A 1106 -0.97 8.61 23.33
N SER A 1107 -1.15 8.97 22.06
CA SER A 1107 -1.06 8.06 20.93
C SER A 1107 -0.08 8.60 19.91
N ILE A 1108 0.88 7.78 19.50
CA ILE A 1108 1.94 8.18 18.56
C ILE A 1108 1.67 7.49 17.22
N VAL A 1109 1.49 8.31 16.18
CA VAL A 1109 1.20 7.90 14.81
C VAL A 1109 2.21 8.59 13.90
N LEU A 1110 3.31 7.88 13.62
CA LEU A 1110 4.45 8.40 12.87
C LEU A 1110 4.29 8.14 11.38
N SER A 1111 4.23 9.23 10.61
CA SER A 1111 4.50 9.20 9.19
C SER A 1111 6.01 9.15 8.97
N TRP A 1112 6.50 8.21 8.16
CA TRP A 1112 7.93 8.13 7.84
C TRP A 1112 8.18 8.13 6.33
N PHE A 1113 9.36 8.58 5.93
CA PHE A 1113 9.79 8.53 4.54
C PHE A 1113 11.29 8.26 4.45
N GLU A 1114 12.13 9.01 5.15
CA GLU A 1114 13.58 8.93 5.03
C GLU A 1114 14.27 8.68 6.38
N GLN A 1115 15.59 8.84 6.42
CA GLN A 1115 16.44 8.32 7.48
C GLN A 1115 16.44 9.17 8.76
N LYS A 1116 16.12 10.47 8.70
CA LYS A 1116 15.88 11.28 9.91
C LYS A 1116 14.67 10.77 10.69
N ALA A 1117 13.63 10.28 10.01
CA ALA A 1117 12.52 9.59 10.68
C ALA A 1117 12.94 8.23 11.30
N VAL A 1118 13.83 7.48 10.64
CA VAL A 1118 14.36 6.20 11.17
C VAL A 1118 15.11 6.43 12.48
N VAL A 1119 16.00 7.43 12.55
CA VAL A 1119 16.76 7.69 13.78
C VAL A 1119 15.87 8.24 14.91
N VAL A 1120 14.82 9.01 14.59
CA VAL A 1120 13.80 9.42 15.56
C VAL A 1120 13.05 8.20 16.11
N LEU A 1121 12.65 7.25 15.26
CA LEU A 1121 12.04 5.99 15.72
C LEU A 1121 12.99 5.23 16.66
N LEU A 1122 14.27 5.13 16.33
CA LEU A 1122 15.27 4.51 17.21
C LEU A 1122 15.39 5.23 18.55
N THR A 1123 15.33 6.56 18.58
CA THR A 1123 15.30 7.34 19.81
C THR A 1123 14.06 7.03 20.66
N LEU A 1124 12.87 6.93 20.06
CA LEU A 1124 11.65 6.59 20.80
C LEU A 1124 11.72 5.16 21.36
N LEU A 1125 12.22 4.21 20.57
CA LEU A 1125 12.41 2.82 21.00
C LEU A 1125 13.43 2.70 22.13
N SER A 1126 14.54 3.45 22.06
CA SER A 1126 15.57 3.43 23.12
C SER A 1126 15.10 4.05 24.43
N LEU A 1127 14.11 4.93 24.39
CA LEU A 1127 13.39 5.45 25.56
C LEU A 1127 12.33 4.49 26.10
N GLY A 1128 12.15 3.32 25.48
CA GLY A 1128 11.17 2.32 25.90
C GLY A 1128 9.72 2.67 25.56
N ILE A 1129 9.51 3.58 24.61
CA ILE A 1129 8.17 3.97 24.14
C ILE A 1129 7.59 2.84 23.29
N ARG A 1130 6.34 2.46 23.55
CA ARG A 1130 5.65 1.32 22.93
C ARG A 1130 4.40 1.78 22.17
N ASN A 1131 3.80 0.85 21.42
CA ASN A 1131 2.54 1.07 20.68
C ASN A 1131 2.59 2.23 19.67
N ILE A 1132 3.77 2.47 19.10
CA ILE A 1132 3.99 3.44 18.03
C ILE A 1132 3.42 2.86 16.75
N ARG A 1133 2.51 3.58 16.09
CA ARG A 1133 2.04 3.24 14.74
C ARG A 1133 2.99 3.88 13.74
N VAL A 1134 3.55 3.08 12.83
CA VAL A 1134 4.48 3.53 11.78
C VAL A 1134 3.96 3.02 10.44
N GLY A 1135 3.77 3.91 9.47
CA GLY A 1135 3.27 3.54 8.13
C GLY A 1135 3.20 4.74 7.19
N PRO A 1136 2.58 4.60 6.01
CA PRO A 1136 1.51 5.51 5.60
C PRO A 1136 0.24 5.30 6.42
#